data_AF-A0A3M8FRM7-F1
#
_entry.id   AF-A0A3M8FRM7-F1
#
_cell.length_a   1.000
_cell.length_b   1.000
_cell.length_c   1.000
_cell.angle_alpha   90.00
_cell.angle_beta   90.00
_cell.angle_gamma   90.00
#
_symmetry.space_group_name_H-M   'P 1'
#
loop_
_entity.id
_entity.type
_entity.pdbx_description
1 polymer ?
#
loop_
_entity_poly.entity_id
_entity_poly.type
_entity_poly.pdbx_seq_one_letter_code
_entity_poly.pdbx_strand_id
1 'polypeptide(L)'
;MTRWIAAALIALIITPGSVRAQDDTDDGGFASLDALLDALETADSDIEKLSASLLYEREYALAGDTQTREGSVSFLNVENEEGEQTRAFAVVFDWTTIGDRREQDGRTFVFDGRWLTERIPEEKLVLRREVAPPGAKFDPLKIGEGPLPLPLGQKKADILANYDAEKVPASDGIEYRDDLVTFTKGCAQLVLVPNEARIEEDDFDEIRLWYKNRDGSPEPRMAMTLNKTGDEVIVRLWNVKRNEDATINEEAFDAEVPEGWDFDEEHYRGDAPRLVNPHAPVLARLVAQPEMRTAGGQEPEFGLHPAVKQLIDAPYTSEEEAKDLRVFHGHWTRDDLDTPNRIALAALIKGEYTSDIFDDDEVPAVMRAEALIKRGDIEDGLKTIEGDDSIRALLLRTQAYEALGRHDDAADQSQRVVDILVSERIEDAAVLTDGVRALIARARLVGPERSDGTDFRTLMDLLTRASGELDRLYWPAKLAEAQLLYDKDERSSAHDALTETLRLNPACAEAWHLLGMLAVDSFDFPRAELIADRLDELAMNEMPVWVEPATGRMLRSALGALVLAKARIRQDDPNDAVEVVQDALVLEPRNRELWAMHAAAEATRYELDRAREILDQLDEISPGTERGYLLAGWALSERRQYSQSAVFLEEAMRRQPNSPEAAILLGLLELQSGRDLNALTALRRVAELDPFNARANNSLELLEEIVGYETFESDHFIVRYKPGIDEILAREMLEPLEKAHERITGVVNGGIDHVPAQKTVIELMPNHAWFAVRIAGMPQIHTIAASTGPVIAMEVPREGPGHKVGVYDWRRVIAHEYVHTVTLSRTKNRLPHWFTEAAAQYLEDAPRDEQTCRLLALKVQQNELFDMSTINIMFTRPRTPTDRQQAYAQGHLMYEYMIERFGNEAPLKLMDAYAQGRSEDEAMPSELGVASEQFLDEFKEWAMEKVVAWGLSDDNEEARSVEAGIRLLMTTGEWEMNEESAELLQEWAGMVPVAEEPHRLLARYYLNQDDAGLQAKATEHLEFLDARAQYTPAYAAALGKRYAESGEKELAFIKAERAVSIAPYDADQRELAARVALVAGKYTDAERHLDALTKIEPDRPMHKERLERVQELIAAKNN
;
A
#
# COMPACT_ATOMS: atom_id res chain seq x y z
N MET A 1 -46.32 24.54 11.91
CA MET A 1 -45.70 25.68 11.19
C MET A 1 -44.62 25.15 10.25
N THR A 2 -43.81 24.19 10.70
CA THR A 2 -42.81 23.38 9.96
C THR A 2 -43.33 22.75 8.65
N ARG A 3 -44.50 22.08 8.67
CA ARG A 3 -45.17 21.58 7.43
C ARG A 3 -45.54 22.65 6.40
N TRP A 4 -45.65 23.91 6.80
CA TRP A 4 -45.96 25.03 5.91
C TRP A 4 -44.71 25.72 5.37
N ILE A 5 -43.57 25.62 6.05
CA ILE A 5 -42.30 26.20 5.60
C ILE A 5 -41.64 25.28 4.57
N ALA A 6 -41.58 23.97 4.82
CA ALA A 6 -41.11 22.99 3.84
C ALA A 6 -42.00 22.94 2.58
N ALA A 7 -43.33 23.02 2.77
CA ALA A 7 -44.27 23.13 1.64
C ALA A 7 -44.23 24.51 0.94
N ALA A 8 -43.85 25.59 1.62
CA ALA A 8 -43.69 26.92 1.01
C ALA A 8 -42.36 27.04 0.24
N LEU A 9 -41.28 26.44 0.73
CA LEU A 9 -40.00 26.30 0.03
C LEU A 9 -40.16 25.47 -1.24
N ILE A 10 -40.90 24.36 -1.18
CA ILE A 10 -41.23 23.55 -2.38
C ILE A 10 -42.27 24.23 -3.28
N ALA A 11 -43.25 24.97 -2.73
CA ALA A 11 -44.27 25.66 -3.53
C ALA A 11 -43.77 26.94 -4.23
N LEU A 12 -42.68 27.56 -3.77
CA LEU A 12 -42.02 28.65 -4.52
C LEU A 12 -41.36 28.14 -5.82
N ILE A 13 -41.07 26.84 -5.90
CA ILE A 13 -40.31 26.21 -7.00
C ILE A 13 -41.23 25.69 -8.13
N ILE A 14 -42.56 25.53 -7.92
CA ILE A 14 -43.49 24.90 -8.89
C ILE A 14 -44.50 25.90 -9.51
N THR A 15 -44.09 27.13 -9.82
CA THR A 15 -44.88 28.03 -10.68
C THR A 15 -44.15 28.33 -11.99
N PRO A 16 -44.60 27.82 -13.15
CA PRO A 16 -44.03 28.21 -14.43
C PRO A 16 -44.54 29.60 -14.81
N GLY A 17 -43.66 30.60 -14.68
CA GLY A 17 -43.83 31.89 -15.34
C GLY A 17 -44.15 33.06 -14.42
N SER A 18 -43.10 33.64 -13.84
CA SER A 18 -42.82 35.06 -14.05
C SER A 18 -41.35 35.31 -13.72
N VAL A 19 -40.50 35.17 -14.73
CA VAL A 19 -39.16 35.78 -14.73
C VAL A 19 -39.38 37.28 -14.59
N ARG A 20 -39.25 37.79 -13.36
CA ARG A 20 -38.93 39.19 -13.14
C ARG A 20 -37.42 39.31 -13.39
N ALA A 21 -37.09 39.59 -14.64
CA ALA A 21 -35.84 40.22 -14.97
C ALA A 21 -35.78 41.58 -14.25
N GLN A 22 -34.93 41.66 -13.24
CA GLN A 22 -34.19 42.88 -12.93
C GLN A 22 -32.92 42.50 -12.16
N ASP A 23 -31.87 42.26 -12.96
CA ASP A 23 -30.47 42.62 -12.76
C ASP A 23 -29.83 42.36 -11.39
N ASP A 24 -29.20 41.18 -11.27
CA ASP A 24 -27.74 41.10 -11.16
C ASP A 24 -27.34 39.64 -11.50
N THR A 25 -27.40 39.27 -12.78
CA THR A 25 -26.52 38.19 -13.26
C THR A 25 -25.13 38.80 -13.36
N ASP A 26 -24.47 38.93 -12.21
CA ASP A 26 -23.07 39.32 -12.14
C ASP A 26 -22.24 38.10 -12.60
N ASP A 27 -22.34 37.82 -13.90
CA ASP A 27 -21.68 36.69 -14.57
C ASP A 27 -20.16 36.90 -14.68
N GLY A 28 -19.65 37.98 -14.06
CA GLY A 28 -18.29 38.45 -14.15
C GLY A 28 -17.86 38.77 -15.58
N GLY A 29 -18.80 38.88 -16.53
CA GLY A 29 -18.56 39.09 -17.95
C GLY A 29 -18.27 37.81 -18.77
N PHE A 30 -18.49 36.60 -18.24
CA PHE A 30 -18.28 35.33 -18.97
C PHE A 30 -19.58 34.53 -19.07
N ALA A 31 -20.01 34.15 -20.28
CA ALA A 31 -21.35 33.57 -20.48
C ALA A 31 -21.54 32.13 -19.96
N SER A 32 -20.47 31.36 -19.74
CA SER A 32 -20.50 29.98 -19.27
C SER A 32 -19.18 29.57 -18.59
N LEU A 33 -19.16 28.43 -17.91
CA LEU A 33 -17.91 27.79 -17.45
C LEU A 33 -16.94 27.58 -18.60
N ASP A 34 -17.44 27.06 -19.73
CA ASP A 34 -16.64 26.80 -20.93
C ASP A 34 -15.95 28.07 -21.46
N ALA A 35 -16.69 29.19 -21.51
CA ALA A 35 -16.15 30.48 -21.92
C ALA A 35 -15.12 31.06 -20.93
N LEU A 36 -15.29 30.79 -19.62
CA LEU A 36 -14.31 31.20 -18.61
C LEU A 36 -13.03 30.37 -18.70
N LEU A 37 -13.14 29.05 -18.87
CA LEU A 37 -11.99 28.15 -19.04
C LEU A 37 -11.22 28.43 -20.35
N ASP A 38 -11.93 28.66 -21.46
CA ASP A 38 -11.31 29.04 -22.74
C ASP A 38 -10.56 30.38 -22.63
N ALA A 39 -11.14 31.36 -21.92
CA ALA A 39 -10.49 32.65 -21.70
C ALA A 39 -9.29 32.53 -20.74
N LEU A 40 -9.35 31.63 -19.75
CA LEU A 40 -8.28 31.37 -18.79
C LEU A 40 -7.05 30.74 -19.45
N GLU A 41 -7.26 29.84 -20.43
CA GLU A 41 -6.19 29.16 -21.16
C GLU A 41 -5.28 30.12 -21.96
N THR A 42 -5.76 31.32 -22.28
CA THR A 42 -5.00 32.34 -23.02
C THR A 42 -4.76 33.63 -22.23
N ALA A 43 -5.16 33.67 -20.95
CA ALA A 43 -5.21 34.88 -20.12
C ALA A 43 -3.85 35.52 -19.82
N ASP A 44 -2.79 34.75 -19.98
CA ASP A 44 -1.39 35.08 -19.70
C ASP A 44 -0.54 35.21 -20.97
N SER A 45 -1.13 34.95 -22.15
CA SER A 45 -0.41 34.86 -23.42
C SER A 45 0.23 36.19 -23.87
N ASP A 46 -0.25 37.32 -23.36
CA ASP A 46 0.24 38.68 -23.62
C ASP A 46 0.92 39.33 -22.41
N ILE A 47 1.18 38.59 -21.33
CA ILE A 47 1.79 39.12 -20.10
C ILE A 47 3.30 38.84 -20.10
N GLU A 48 4.10 39.90 -20.29
CA GLU A 48 5.55 39.90 -20.11
C GLU A 48 5.96 40.29 -18.68
N LYS A 49 5.18 41.18 -18.04
CA LYS A 49 5.38 41.64 -16.66
C LYS A 49 4.04 41.80 -15.95
N LEU A 50 3.98 41.47 -14.67
CA LEU A 50 2.80 41.72 -13.85
C LEU A 50 3.23 42.13 -12.43
N SER A 51 2.53 43.09 -11.85
CA SER A 51 2.72 43.51 -10.45
C SER A 51 1.36 43.71 -9.79
N ALA A 52 1.18 43.20 -8.57
CA ALA A 52 -0.02 43.40 -7.78
C ALA A 52 0.29 43.54 -6.29
N SER A 53 -0.58 44.24 -5.57
CA SER A 53 -0.61 44.19 -4.10
C SER A 53 -1.27 42.88 -3.66
N LEU A 54 -0.75 42.28 -2.60
CA LEU A 54 -1.13 40.97 -2.08
C LEU A 54 -1.58 41.09 -0.63
N LEU A 55 -2.65 40.39 -0.28
CA LEU A 55 -3.00 40.03 1.09
C LEU A 55 -3.21 38.52 1.14
N TYR A 56 -2.44 37.86 2.00
CA TYR A 56 -2.52 36.43 2.27
C TYR A 56 -3.14 36.24 3.66
N GLU A 57 -4.23 35.49 3.75
CA GLU A 57 -4.92 35.19 5.00
C GLU A 57 -5.00 33.67 5.17
N ARG A 58 -4.74 33.19 6.38
CA ARG A 58 -4.93 31.79 6.76
C ARG A 58 -5.81 31.73 8.00
N GLU A 59 -6.93 31.02 7.90
CA GLU A 59 -7.89 30.75 8.98
C GLU A 59 -7.80 29.28 9.36
N TYR A 60 -7.48 29.00 10.62
CA TYR A 60 -7.43 27.65 11.15
C TYR A 60 -8.83 27.20 11.58
N ALA A 61 -9.29 26.07 11.05
CA ALA A 61 -10.69 25.60 11.03
C ALA A 61 -11.48 25.72 12.36
N LEU A 62 -10.80 25.64 13.50
CA LEU A 62 -11.40 25.54 14.83
C LEU A 62 -10.77 26.45 15.89
N ALA A 63 -9.65 27.13 15.59
CA ALA A 63 -9.00 28.05 16.53
C ALA A 63 -9.56 29.48 16.43
N GLY A 64 -10.07 29.87 15.26
CA GLY A 64 -10.50 31.25 14.98
C GLY A 64 -9.36 32.27 14.91
N ASP A 65 -8.11 31.81 15.07
CA ASP A 65 -6.93 32.66 14.89
C ASP A 65 -6.69 32.86 13.40
N THR A 66 -6.82 34.10 12.94
CA THR A 66 -6.48 34.50 11.56
C THR A 66 -5.05 35.04 11.53
N GLN A 67 -4.21 34.44 10.70
CA GLN A 67 -2.93 35.05 10.32
C GLN A 67 -3.11 35.82 9.02
N THR A 68 -2.73 37.09 8.98
CA THR A 68 -2.77 37.91 7.77
C THR A 68 -1.38 38.43 7.41
N ARG A 69 -1.01 38.39 6.13
CA ARG A 69 0.26 38.92 5.61
C ARG A 69 -0.01 39.87 4.46
N GLU A 70 0.43 41.12 4.60
CA GLU A 70 0.35 42.15 3.57
C GLU A 70 1.65 42.20 2.78
N GLY A 71 1.55 42.34 1.46
CA GLY A 71 2.73 42.35 0.61
C GLY A 71 2.47 42.71 -0.85
N SER A 72 3.36 42.26 -1.71
CA SER A 72 3.23 42.38 -3.16
C SER A 72 3.67 41.12 -3.88
N VAL A 73 3.10 40.90 -5.05
CA VAL A 73 3.52 39.85 -5.99
C VAL A 73 3.97 40.50 -7.29
N SER A 74 5.11 40.05 -7.80
CA SER A 74 5.67 40.46 -9.08
C SER A 74 5.95 39.24 -9.95
N PHE A 75 5.79 39.41 -11.25
CA PHE A 75 6.01 38.40 -12.27
C PHE A 75 6.75 39.03 -13.45
N LEU A 76 7.70 38.28 -14.02
CA LEU A 76 8.32 38.61 -15.30
C LEU A 76 8.72 37.35 -16.07
N ASN A 77 8.65 37.44 -17.40
CA ASN A 77 9.32 36.49 -18.27
C ASN A 77 10.83 36.78 -18.26
N VAL A 78 11.62 35.77 -17.89
CA VAL A 78 13.09 35.82 -17.87
C VAL A 78 13.66 34.80 -18.84
N GLU A 79 14.81 35.12 -19.42
CA GLU A 79 15.60 34.16 -20.17
C GLU A 79 16.42 33.34 -19.18
N ASN A 80 16.23 32.02 -19.15
CA ASN A 80 16.97 31.13 -18.26
C ASN A 80 18.43 30.92 -18.76
N GLU A 81 19.25 30.22 -17.97
CA GLU A 81 20.66 29.95 -18.29
C GLU A 81 20.88 29.21 -19.64
N GLU A 82 19.83 28.61 -20.21
CA GLU A 82 19.85 27.85 -21.47
C GLU A 82 19.31 28.65 -22.67
N GLY A 83 18.89 29.91 -22.48
CA GLY A 83 18.36 30.79 -23.53
C GLY A 83 16.88 30.60 -23.83
N GLU A 84 16.16 29.85 -22.98
CA GLU A 84 14.70 29.67 -23.08
C GLU A 84 13.96 30.67 -22.19
N GLN A 85 12.82 31.17 -22.68
CA GLN A 85 11.95 32.05 -21.90
C GLN A 85 11.19 31.23 -20.85
N THR A 86 11.42 31.53 -19.57
CA THR A 86 10.73 30.94 -18.42
C THR A 86 10.08 32.00 -17.54
N ARG A 87 9.18 31.58 -16.65
CA ARG A 87 8.43 32.45 -15.75
C ARG A 87 9.16 32.56 -14.42
N ALA A 88 9.42 33.79 -13.98
CA ALA A 88 9.87 34.08 -12.64
C ALA A 88 8.79 34.84 -11.86
N PHE A 89 8.64 34.52 -10.57
CA PHE A 89 7.78 35.30 -9.68
C PHE A 89 8.51 35.61 -8.36
N ALA A 90 8.14 36.73 -7.76
CA ALA A 90 8.58 37.11 -6.42
C ALA A 90 7.38 37.55 -5.60
N VAL A 91 7.24 36.99 -4.40
CA VAL A 91 6.29 37.43 -3.37
C VAL A 91 7.08 38.03 -2.23
N VAL A 92 6.75 39.26 -1.86
CA VAL A 92 7.38 39.98 -0.75
C VAL A 92 6.31 40.27 0.29
N PHE A 93 6.49 39.79 1.51
CA PHE A 93 5.62 40.12 2.65
C PHE A 93 6.23 41.27 3.43
N ASP A 94 5.57 42.42 3.40
CA ASP A 94 6.02 43.63 4.11
C ASP A 94 5.64 43.57 5.59
N TRP A 95 4.45 43.04 5.90
CA TRP A 95 3.89 42.98 7.24
C TRP A 95 3.14 41.69 7.50
N THR A 96 3.26 41.16 8.71
CA THR A 96 2.45 40.03 9.19
C THR A 96 1.70 40.43 10.45
N THR A 97 0.42 40.08 10.52
CA THR A 97 -0.45 40.32 11.66
C THR A 97 -0.99 38.98 12.18
N ILE A 98 -0.76 38.70 13.46
CA ILE A 98 -1.26 37.50 14.16
C ILE A 98 -2.07 38.01 15.35
N GLY A 99 -3.39 37.80 15.32
CA GLY A 99 -4.31 38.44 16.27
C GLY A 99 -4.21 39.97 16.21
N ASP A 100 -3.93 40.63 17.34
CA ASP A 100 -3.76 42.09 17.43
C ASP A 100 -2.32 42.58 17.17
N ARG A 101 -1.36 41.68 16.95
CA ARG A 101 0.08 42.00 16.85
C ARG A 101 0.50 42.10 15.39
N ARG A 102 0.89 43.30 14.94
CA ARG A 102 1.45 43.57 13.60
C ARG A 102 2.96 43.73 13.66
N GLU A 103 3.67 42.96 12.86
CA GLU A 103 5.14 42.89 12.80
C GLU A 103 5.64 43.09 11.38
N GLN A 104 6.88 43.57 11.25
CA GLN A 104 7.54 43.72 9.95
C GLN A 104 8.15 42.37 9.57
N ASP A 105 7.65 41.74 8.50
CA ASP A 105 7.99 40.36 8.15
C ASP A 105 9.28 40.32 7.29
N GLY A 106 9.23 40.98 6.13
CA GLY A 106 10.35 41.05 5.19
C GLY A 106 10.65 39.73 4.47
N ARG A 107 9.89 38.64 4.74
CA ARG A 107 10.02 37.37 4.04
C ARG A 107 9.78 37.52 2.54
N THR A 108 10.59 36.82 1.76
CA THR A 108 10.46 36.80 0.29
C THR A 108 10.48 35.38 -0.24
N PHE A 109 9.56 35.08 -1.16
CA PHE A 109 9.55 33.86 -1.96
C PHE A 109 9.89 34.21 -3.40
N VAL A 110 10.96 33.64 -3.93
CA VAL A 110 11.46 33.93 -5.28
C VAL A 110 11.56 32.64 -6.06
N PHE A 111 10.88 32.58 -7.19
CA PHE A 111 11.05 31.50 -8.15
C PHE A 111 11.72 32.03 -9.41
N ASP A 112 12.83 31.41 -9.81
CA ASP A 112 13.67 31.85 -10.93
C ASP A 112 13.48 31.01 -12.22
N GLY A 113 12.48 30.13 -12.24
CA GLY A 113 12.24 29.19 -13.35
C GLY A 113 12.71 27.76 -13.05
N ARG A 114 13.50 27.55 -11.98
CA ARG A 114 13.99 26.23 -11.57
C ARG A 114 14.07 26.07 -10.05
N TRP A 115 14.44 27.14 -9.35
CA TRP A 115 14.61 27.17 -7.91
C TRP A 115 13.55 28.04 -7.27
N LEU A 116 12.92 27.52 -6.21
CA LEU A 116 12.12 28.29 -5.27
C LEU A 116 13.01 28.64 -4.06
N THR A 117 13.24 29.92 -3.85
CA THR A 117 14.08 30.46 -2.77
C THR A 117 13.20 31.21 -1.78
N GLU A 118 13.15 30.75 -0.54
CA GLU A 118 12.53 31.47 0.57
C GLU A 118 13.62 32.16 1.40
N ARG A 119 13.42 33.44 1.70
CA ARG A 119 14.28 34.20 2.61
C ARG A 119 13.50 34.58 3.85
N ILE A 120 14.09 34.33 5.02
CA ILE A 120 13.49 34.61 6.32
C ILE A 120 14.43 35.55 7.09
N PRO A 121 14.26 36.88 6.96
CA PRO A 121 15.22 37.84 7.52
C PRO A 121 15.38 37.82 9.03
N GLU A 122 14.31 37.54 9.76
CA GLU A 122 14.36 37.44 11.23
C GLU A 122 15.26 36.28 11.69
N GLU A 123 15.26 35.18 10.94
CA GLU A 123 16.01 33.96 11.23
C GLU A 123 17.41 33.99 10.58
N LYS A 124 17.68 34.96 9.72
CA LYS A 124 18.87 35.01 8.85
C LYS A 124 19.06 33.72 8.06
N LEU A 125 17.97 33.18 7.54
CA LEU A 125 17.94 31.90 6.84
C LEU A 125 17.51 32.10 5.38
N VAL A 126 18.18 31.42 4.47
CA VAL A 126 17.78 31.27 3.07
C VAL A 126 17.60 29.78 2.78
N LEU A 127 16.38 29.39 2.39
CA LEU A 127 16.04 28.04 1.96
C LEU A 127 15.89 28.04 0.45
N ARG A 128 16.63 27.18 -0.25
CA ARG A 128 16.61 27.11 -1.71
C ARG A 128 16.29 25.70 -2.18
N ARG A 129 15.13 25.51 -2.80
CA ARG A 129 14.65 24.20 -3.27
C ARG A 129 14.53 24.17 -4.79
N GLU A 130 15.16 23.19 -5.40
CA GLU A 130 15.05 22.95 -6.84
C GLU A 130 13.76 22.16 -7.08
N VAL A 131 12.81 22.79 -7.77
CA VAL A 131 11.44 22.27 -7.93
C VAL A 131 11.20 21.61 -9.30
N ALA A 132 12.21 21.64 -10.19
CA ALA A 132 12.16 20.99 -11.51
C ALA A 132 13.54 20.46 -11.97
N PRO A 133 13.62 19.35 -12.73
CA PRO A 133 14.86 18.81 -13.29
C PRO A 133 15.34 19.65 -14.49
N PRO A 134 16.63 19.56 -14.87
CA PRO A 134 17.16 20.24 -16.06
C PRO A 134 16.36 19.91 -17.34
N GLY A 135 15.79 20.93 -17.98
CA GLY A 135 15.03 20.81 -19.23
C GLY A 135 13.53 20.50 -19.10
N ALA A 136 12.98 20.36 -17.89
CA ALA A 136 11.53 20.18 -17.69
C ALA A 136 10.81 21.51 -17.47
N LYS A 137 9.59 21.61 -18.00
CA LYS A 137 8.72 22.79 -17.81
C LYS A 137 7.92 22.61 -16.52
N PHE A 138 8.23 23.41 -15.51
CA PHE A 138 7.46 23.52 -14.27
C PHE A 138 6.82 24.90 -14.22
N ASP A 139 5.50 24.95 -14.02
CA ASP A 139 4.78 26.20 -13.81
C ASP A 139 4.30 26.22 -12.35
N PRO A 140 4.94 26.99 -11.47
CA PRO A 140 4.55 27.07 -10.06
C PRO A 140 3.17 27.72 -9.86
N LEU A 141 2.60 28.32 -10.91
CA LEU A 141 1.27 28.90 -10.87
C LEU A 141 0.20 27.88 -11.27
N LYS A 142 0.60 26.68 -11.72
CA LYS A 142 -0.34 25.61 -12.07
C LYS A 142 -1.08 25.12 -10.83
N ILE A 143 -2.41 25.00 -10.97
CA ILE A 143 -3.29 24.61 -9.88
C ILE A 143 -2.92 23.21 -9.38
N GLY A 144 -2.54 23.14 -8.10
CA GLY A 144 -2.12 21.91 -7.41
C GLY A 144 -0.66 21.49 -7.64
N GLU A 145 0.21 22.35 -8.18
CA GLU A 145 1.66 22.07 -8.33
C GLU A 145 2.57 23.07 -7.58
N GLY A 146 2.04 24.19 -7.07
CA GLY A 146 2.82 25.22 -6.37
C GLY A 146 2.22 25.67 -5.02
N PRO A 147 3.02 26.33 -4.15
CA PRO A 147 2.64 26.67 -2.78
C PRO A 147 1.66 27.86 -2.66
N LEU A 148 1.39 28.55 -3.77
CA LEU A 148 0.49 29.69 -3.85
C LEU A 148 -0.38 29.51 -5.10
N PRO A 149 -1.69 29.24 -4.96
CA PRO A 149 -2.58 29.13 -6.10
C PRO A 149 -2.80 30.53 -6.68
N LEU A 150 -2.05 30.87 -7.73
CA LEU A 150 -2.26 32.11 -8.47
C LEU A 150 -3.10 31.82 -9.72
N PRO A 151 -4.31 32.40 -9.83
CA PRO A 151 -5.23 32.09 -10.91
C PRO A 151 -4.82 32.77 -12.23
N LEU A 152 -3.81 32.25 -12.93
CA LEU A 152 -3.33 32.76 -14.21
C LEU A 152 -2.92 31.59 -15.13
N GLY A 153 -3.32 31.63 -16.40
CA GLY A 153 -2.69 30.80 -17.43
C GLY A 153 -2.94 29.29 -17.40
N GLN A 154 -4.08 28.86 -16.88
CA GLN A 154 -4.37 27.45 -16.65
C GLN A 154 -5.00 26.81 -17.88
N LYS A 155 -4.44 25.68 -18.33
CA LYS A 155 -5.02 24.94 -19.45
C LYS A 155 -6.33 24.29 -19.05
N LYS A 156 -7.36 24.50 -19.87
CA LYS A 156 -8.67 23.88 -19.68
C LYS A 156 -8.61 22.36 -19.57
N ALA A 157 -7.80 21.72 -20.43
CA ALA A 157 -7.63 20.27 -20.41
C ALA A 157 -7.00 19.76 -19.10
N ASP A 158 -6.06 20.52 -18.52
CA ASP A 158 -5.40 20.13 -17.27
C ASP A 158 -6.35 20.31 -16.08
N ILE A 159 -7.14 21.38 -16.06
CA ILE A 159 -8.18 21.58 -15.02
C ILE A 159 -9.18 20.41 -15.06
N LEU A 160 -9.78 20.13 -16.21
CA LEU A 160 -10.82 19.09 -16.33
C LEU A 160 -10.30 17.66 -16.16
N ALA A 161 -9.00 17.43 -16.35
CA ALA A 161 -8.39 16.14 -16.08
C ALA A 161 -8.22 15.87 -14.57
N ASN A 162 -8.10 16.92 -13.76
CA ASN A 162 -7.71 16.83 -12.36
C ASN A 162 -8.83 17.24 -11.38
N TYR A 163 -9.77 18.06 -11.82
CA TYR A 163 -10.81 18.66 -10.99
C TYR A 163 -12.17 18.64 -11.69
N ASP A 164 -13.22 18.41 -10.91
CA ASP A 164 -14.58 18.77 -11.27
C ASP A 164 -14.73 20.29 -11.15
N ALA A 165 -14.95 20.95 -12.29
CA ALA A 165 -14.98 22.39 -12.39
C ALA A 165 -16.41 22.93 -12.52
N GLU A 166 -16.74 23.95 -11.75
CA GLU A 166 -18.05 24.62 -11.80
C GLU A 166 -17.89 26.15 -11.81
N LYS A 167 -18.78 26.83 -12.54
CA LYS A 167 -18.89 28.30 -12.50
C LYS A 167 -20.09 28.69 -11.65
N VAL A 168 -19.84 29.38 -10.56
CA VAL A 168 -20.84 29.79 -9.56
C VAL A 168 -20.93 31.32 -9.44
N PRO A 169 -21.95 31.88 -8.78
CA PRO A 169 -22.01 33.31 -8.46
C PRO A 169 -20.81 33.77 -7.61
N ALA A 170 -20.37 35.03 -7.78
CA ALA A 170 -19.16 35.55 -7.11
C ALA A 170 -19.19 35.58 -5.57
N SER A 171 -20.36 35.45 -4.97
CA SER A 171 -20.56 35.41 -3.52
C SER A 171 -20.57 34.00 -2.95
N ASP A 172 -20.62 32.98 -3.80
CA ASP A 172 -20.84 31.58 -3.41
C ASP A 172 -19.69 31.03 -2.55
N GLY A 173 -20.00 30.60 -1.33
CA GLY A 173 -19.02 30.06 -0.38
C GLY A 173 -18.18 31.12 0.35
N ILE A 174 -18.53 32.41 0.28
CA ILE A 174 -17.91 33.51 1.04
C ILE A 174 -18.93 34.44 1.71
N GLU A 175 -20.20 34.05 1.75
CA GLU A 175 -21.34 34.85 2.23
C GLU A 175 -21.21 35.25 3.70
N TYR A 176 -20.40 34.52 4.46
CA TYR A 176 -20.11 34.79 5.86
C TYR A 176 -19.14 35.97 6.06
N ARG A 177 -18.60 36.57 4.99
CA ARG A 177 -17.63 37.69 5.03
C ARG A 177 -18.02 38.82 4.08
N ASP A 178 -18.67 39.85 4.63
CA ASP A 178 -19.07 41.07 3.91
C ASP A 178 -17.91 41.76 3.17
N ASP A 179 -16.70 41.74 3.73
CA ASP A 179 -15.52 42.34 3.10
C ASP A 179 -15.08 41.58 1.84
N LEU A 180 -15.21 40.25 1.84
CA LEU A 180 -14.90 39.40 0.68
C LEU A 180 -15.97 39.53 -0.40
N VAL A 181 -17.25 39.45 -0.03
CA VAL A 181 -18.38 39.65 -0.95
C VAL A 181 -18.30 41.02 -1.63
N THR A 182 -17.97 42.06 -0.87
CA THR A 182 -17.78 43.41 -1.44
C THR A 182 -16.58 43.46 -2.39
N PHE A 183 -15.51 42.76 -2.07
CA PHE A 183 -14.27 42.75 -2.85
C PHE A 183 -14.39 41.96 -4.17
N THR A 184 -15.17 40.87 -4.18
CA THR A 184 -15.39 39.99 -5.34
C THR A 184 -16.54 40.43 -6.24
N LYS A 185 -17.30 41.46 -5.84
CA LYS A 185 -18.37 42.02 -6.69
C LYS A 185 -17.85 42.37 -8.10
N GLY A 186 -18.54 41.92 -9.14
CA GLY A 186 -18.15 42.08 -10.54
C GLY A 186 -17.26 40.96 -11.08
N CYS A 187 -16.99 39.90 -10.32
CA CYS A 187 -16.12 38.80 -10.72
C CYS A 187 -16.90 37.56 -11.18
N ALA A 188 -16.27 36.71 -11.98
CA ALA A 188 -16.69 35.34 -12.22
C ALA A 188 -15.93 34.44 -11.26
N GLN A 189 -16.62 33.45 -10.69
CA GLN A 189 -16.03 32.47 -9.78
C GLN A 189 -15.95 31.11 -10.45
N LEU A 190 -14.80 30.46 -10.27
CA LEU A 190 -14.51 29.09 -10.69
C LEU A 190 -14.24 28.26 -9.43
N VAL A 191 -15.04 27.22 -9.20
CA VAL A 191 -14.86 26.23 -8.14
C VAL A 191 -14.26 24.98 -8.75
N LEU A 192 -13.25 24.42 -8.11
CA LEU A 192 -12.54 23.22 -8.51
C LEU A 192 -12.50 22.27 -7.31
N VAL A 193 -13.10 21.10 -7.46
CA VAL A 193 -13.04 20.01 -6.49
C VAL A 193 -12.19 18.90 -7.10
N PRO A 194 -11.18 18.34 -6.42
CA PRO A 194 -10.39 17.25 -6.98
C PRO A 194 -11.28 16.09 -7.39
N ASN A 195 -11.12 15.61 -8.62
CA ASN A 195 -11.88 14.47 -9.11
C ASN A 195 -11.27 13.15 -8.60
N GLU A 196 -11.89 12.01 -8.92
CA GLU A 196 -11.45 10.68 -8.47
C GLU A 196 -9.96 10.37 -8.77
N ALA A 197 -9.38 10.94 -9.83
CA ALA A 197 -7.98 10.70 -10.18
C ALA A 197 -6.99 11.44 -9.27
N ARG A 198 -7.47 12.40 -8.46
CA ARG A 198 -6.61 13.31 -7.69
C ARG A 198 -7.01 13.46 -6.23
N ILE A 199 -8.23 13.08 -5.81
CA ILE A 199 -8.74 13.29 -4.45
C ILE A 199 -7.87 12.71 -3.32
N GLU A 200 -7.18 11.59 -3.55
CA GLU A 200 -6.26 11.01 -2.57
C GLU A 200 -4.88 11.70 -2.55
N GLU A 201 -4.40 12.17 -3.69
CA GLU A 201 -3.07 12.78 -3.87
C GLU A 201 -3.06 14.31 -3.67
N ASP A 202 -4.23 14.97 -3.77
CA ASP A 202 -4.34 16.42 -3.61
C ASP A 202 -4.29 16.83 -2.14
N ASP A 203 -3.66 17.97 -1.88
CA ASP A 203 -3.61 18.58 -0.54
C ASP A 203 -4.88 19.38 -0.22
N PHE A 204 -5.72 19.65 -1.24
CA PHE A 204 -6.92 20.47 -1.14
C PHE A 204 -8.20 19.63 -1.26
N ASP A 205 -9.23 19.94 -0.48
CA ASP A 205 -10.59 19.43 -0.67
C ASP A 205 -11.36 20.30 -1.69
N GLU A 206 -11.03 21.59 -1.77
CA GLU A 206 -11.70 22.54 -2.66
C GLU A 206 -10.80 23.75 -2.97
N ILE A 207 -10.85 24.24 -4.21
CA ILE A 207 -10.19 25.46 -4.66
C ILE A 207 -11.22 26.38 -5.33
N ARG A 208 -11.32 27.62 -4.88
CA ARG A 208 -12.19 28.66 -5.46
C ARG A 208 -11.37 29.82 -5.98
N LEU A 209 -11.66 30.28 -7.19
CA LEU A 209 -10.89 31.31 -7.90
C LEU A 209 -11.83 32.39 -8.46
N TRP A 210 -11.50 33.66 -8.24
CA TRP A 210 -12.29 34.82 -8.70
C TRP A 210 -11.53 35.66 -9.72
N TYR A 211 -12.22 35.97 -10.83
CA TYR A 211 -11.69 36.70 -11.96
C TYR A 211 -12.58 37.87 -12.35
N LYS A 212 -12.00 39.05 -12.57
CA LYS A 212 -12.72 40.18 -13.15
C LYS A 212 -12.48 40.21 -14.66
N ASN A 213 -13.54 40.31 -15.45
CA ASN A 213 -13.37 40.46 -16.90
C ASN A 213 -12.82 41.86 -17.24
N ARG A 214 -11.67 41.89 -17.91
CA ARG A 214 -11.06 43.07 -18.51
C ARG A 214 -10.93 42.83 -20.01
N ASP A 215 -11.83 43.43 -20.79
CA ASP A 215 -11.86 43.36 -22.26
C ASP A 215 -11.85 41.93 -22.85
N GLY A 216 -12.47 40.97 -22.16
CA GLY A 216 -12.56 39.56 -22.54
C GLY A 216 -11.47 38.66 -21.94
N SER A 217 -10.48 39.24 -21.24
CA SER A 217 -9.43 38.51 -20.52
C SER A 217 -9.76 38.43 -19.02
N PRO A 218 -9.63 37.26 -18.36
CA PRO A 218 -9.82 37.15 -16.92
C PRO A 218 -8.63 37.77 -16.18
N GLU A 219 -8.91 38.76 -15.34
CA GLU A 219 -7.95 39.39 -14.43
C GLU A 219 -8.11 38.79 -13.02
N PRO A 220 -7.06 38.19 -12.42
CA PRO A 220 -7.18 37.53 -11.13
C PRO A 220 -7.47 38.52 -10.00
N ARG A 221 -8.38 38.15 -9.10
CA ARG A 221 -8.78 38.99 -7.96
C ARG A 221 -8.61 38.28 -6.63
N MET A 222 -9.02 37.02 -6.54
CA MET A 222 -8.96 36.25 -5.30
C MET A 222 -8.78 34.75 -5.59
N ALA A 223 -8.12 34.05 -4.69
CA ALA A 223 -8.13 32.59 -4.60
C ALA A 223 -8.45 32.19 -3.15
N MET A 224 -9.18 31.11 -2.97
CA MET A 224 -9.48 30.50 -1.68
C MET A 224 -9.29 28.99 -1.78
N THR A 225 -8.61 28.39 -0.81
CA THR A 225 -8.41 26.94 -0.76
C THR A 225 -8.81 26.39 0.59
N LEU A 226 -9.50 25.25 0.57
CA LEU A 226 -9.79 24.45 1.74
C LEU A 226 -8.92 23.18 1.68
N ASN A 227 -8.13 22.93 2.72
CA ASN A 227 -7.32 21.71 2.79
C ASN A 227 -8.01 20.61 3.61
N LYS A 228 -7.45 19.39 3.58
CA LYS A 228 -7.96 18.22 4.32
C LYS A 228 -8.00 18.40 5.84
N THR A 229 -7.26 19.38 6.39
CA THR A 229 -7.29 19.72 7.82
C THR A 229 -8.39 20.72 8.16
N GLY A 230 -9.13 21.21 7.15
CA GLY A 230 -10.18 22.23 7.26
C GLY A 230 -9.66 23.66 7.34
N ASP A 231 -8.35 23.88 7.16
CA ASP A 231 -7.77 25.22 7.10
C ASP A 231 -8.18 25.90 5.80
N GLU A 232 -8.56 27.16 5.92
CA GLU A 232 -8.93 28.00 4.79
C GLU A 232 -7.79 29.00 4.54
N VAL A 233 -7.29 29.06 3.31
CA VAL A 233 -6.30 30.06 2.88
C VAL A 233 -6.94 30.95 1.83
N ILE A 234 -6.90 32.26 2.05
CA ILE A 234 -7.44 33.28 1.15
C ILE A 234 -6.31 34.18 0.66
N VAL A 235 -6.23 34.34 -0.66
CA VAL A 235 -5.26 35.22 -1.33
C VAL A 235 -6.01 36.30 -2.10
N ARG A 236 -5.84 37.56 -1.72
CA ARG A 236 -6.46 38.73 -2.38
C ARG A 236 -5.44 39.55 -3.16
N LEU A 237 -5.79 39.94 -4.38
CA LEU A 237 -4.96 40.73 -5.28
C LEU A 237 -5.65 42.04 -5.70
N TRP A 238 -4.96 43.17 -5.59
CA TRP A 238 -5.44 44.45 -6.11
C TRP A 238 -4.32 45.28 -6.73
N ASN A 239 -4.71 46.35 -7.45
CA ASN A 239 -3.79 47.14 -8.27
C ASN A 239 -2.99 46.28 -9.27
N VAL A 240 -3.63 45.28 -9.89
CA VAL A 240 -3.00 44.42 -10.89
C VAL A 240 -2.62 45.26 -12.10
N LYS A 241 -1.32 45.35 -12.40
CA LYS A 241 -0.78 46.04 -13.58
C LYS A 241 -0.03 45.05 -14.45
N ARG A 242 -0.12 45.21 -15.77
CA ARG A 242 0.50 44.34 -16.77
C ARG A 242 1.48 45.15 -17.63
N ASN A 243 2.55 44.51 -18.08
CA ASN A 243 3.49 44.99 -19.09
C ASN A 243 4.05 46.39 -18.79
N GLU A 244 3.85 47.36 -19.69
CA GLU A 244 4.37 48.73 -19.54
C GLU A 244 3.84 49.44 -18.29
N ASP A 245 2.66 49.04 -17.78
CA ASP A 245 2.08 49.58 -16.55
C ASP A 245 2.65 48.91 -15.29
N ALA A 246 3.26 47.72 -15.41
CA ALA A 246 3.82 46.97 -14.29
C ALA A 246 5.19 47.55 -13.89
N THR A 247 5.32 47.92 -12.62
CA THR A 247 6.61 48.36 -12.05
C THR A 247 7.16 47.20 -11.23
N ILE A 248 8.27 46.61 -11.70
CA ILE A 248 8.91 45.46 -11.05
C ILE A 248 10.02 45.96 -10.15
N ASN A 249 10.06 45.47 -8.90
CA ASN A 249 11.21 45.64 -8.03
C ASN A 249 12.24 44.55 -8.36
N GLU A 250 13.30 44.90 -9.10
CA GLU A 250 14.35 43.94 -9.48
C GLU A 250 15.08 43.35 -8.27
N GLU A 251 15.19 44.10 -7.16
CA GLU A 251 15.80 43.60 -5.91
C GLU A 251 15.01 42.47 -5.26
N ALA A 252 13.69 42.37 -5.53
CA ALA A 252 12.85 41.29 -5.00
C ALA A 252 13.14 39.92 -5.66
N PHE A 253 13.82 39.91 -6.82
CA PHE A 253 14.19 38.70 -7.56
C PHE A 253 15.64 38.28 -7.33
N ASP A 254 16.41 39.09 -6.58
CA ASP A 254 17.73 38.69 -6.13
C ASP A 254 17.56 37.40 -5.29
N ALA A 255 18.37 36.38 -5.55
CA ALA A 255 18.41 35.12 -4.80
C ALA A 255 19.76 34.88 -4.10
N GLU A 256 20.69 35.85 -4.12
CA GLU A 256 21.98 35.76 -3.43
C GLU A 256 21.82 35.64 -1.90
N VAL A 257 22.71 34.87 -1.27
CA VAL A 257 22.70 34.68 0.19
C VAL A 257 23.48 35.83 0.85
N PRO A 258 22.87 36.62 1.76
CA PRO A 258 23.58 37.69 2.44
C PRO A 258 24.74 37.17 3.31
N GLU A 259 25.81 37.94 3.46
CA GLU A 259 26.99 37.54 4.24
C GLU A 259 26.61 37.29 5.72
N GLY A 260 26.84 36.05 6.20
CA GLY A 260 26.58 35.65 7.59
C GLY A 260 25.16 35.10 7.86
N TRP A 261 24.41 34.74 6.82
CA TRP A 261 23.13 34.02 6.91
C TRP A 261 23.33 32.52 6.71
N ASP A 262 22.48 31.72 7.35
CA ASP A 262 22.42 30.28 7.14
C ASP A 262 21.73 29.98 5.80
N PHE A 263 22.21 28.94 5.12
CA PHE A 263 21.78 28.58 3.77
C PHE A 263 21.59 27.06 3.67
N ASP A 264 20.39 26.65 3.28
CA ASP A 264 20.06 25.25 3.02
C ASP A 264 19.59 25.10 1.57
N GLU A 265 20.19 24.16 0.84
CA GLU A 265 19.97 23.95 -0.59
C GLU A 265 19.53 22.51 -0.86
N GLU A 266 18.30 22.35 -1.34
CA GLU A 266 17.68 21.07 -1.64
C GLU A 266 17.52 20.88 -3.16
N HIS A 267 18.28 19.95 -3.74
CA HIS A 267 18.23 19.63 -5.18
C HIS A 267 17.03 18.76 -5.59
N TYR A 268 16.62 18.88 -6.86
CA TYR A 268 15.44 18.21 -7.40
C TYR A 268 15.71 16.72 -7.54
N ARG A 269 14.82 15.90 -6.99
CA ARG A 269 14.88 14.43 -7.09
C ARG A 269 13.64 13.92 -7.82
N GLY A 270 13.63 14.05 -9.15
CA GLY A 270 12.65 13.41 -10.03
C GLY A 270 13.33 12.88 -11.30
N ASP A 271 13.03 11.62 -11.60
CA ASP A 271 13.59 10.71 -12.62
C ASP A 271 14.65 11.26 -13.59
N ALA A 272 15.92 11.07 -13.23
CA ALA A 272 17.02 11.11 -14.18
C ALA A 272 17.27 9.71 -14.79
N PRO A 273 17.64 9.61 -16.09
CA PRO A 273 17.97 8.33 -16.72
C PRO A 273 19.15 7.68 -16.00
N ARG A 274 18.95 6.42 -15.62
CA ARG A 274 19.83 5.61 -14.78
C ARG A 274 21.25 5.52 -15.34
N LEU A 275 22.17 6.27 -14.75
CA LEU A 275 23.58 5.89 -14.70
C LEU A 275 23.84 5.24 -13.35
N VAL A 276 24.03 3.91 -13.40
CA VAL A 276 24.30 3.05 -12.25
C VAL A 276 25.55 3.54 -11.52
N ASN A 277 25.37 4.16 -10.35
CA ASN A 277 26.46 4.35 -9.40
C ASN A 277 26.49 3.14 -8.44
N PRO A 278 27.53 2.29 -8.47
CA PRO A 278 27.61 1.07 -7.65
C PRO A 278 27.72 1.32 -6.14
N HIS A 279 27.81 2.58 -5.68
CA HIS A 279 28.02 2.94 -4.27
C HIS A 279 26.93 3.80 -3.60
N ALA A 280 25.75 3.98 -4.22
CA ALA A 280 24.63 4.68 -3.56
C ALA A 280 23.91 3.80 -2.50
N PRO A 281 23.32 4.38 -1.44
CA PRO A 281 22.54 3.66 -0.42
C PRO A 281 21.41 2.83 -1.04
N VAL A 282 21.21 1.62 -0.52
CA VAL A 282 20.33 0.56 -1.08
C VAL A 282 18.88 1.02 -1.25
N LEU A 283 18.38 1.90 -0.37
CA LEU A 283 17.03 2.49 -0.44
C LEU A 283 16.76 3.24 -1.76
N ALA A 284 17.77 3.81 -2.42
CA ALA A 284 17.61 4.51 -3.70
C ALA A 284 17.48 3.56 -4.91
N ARG A 285 17.84 2.27 -4.77
CA ARG A 285 17.76 1.28 -5.86
C ARG A 285 16.36 0.69 -6.04
N LEU A 286 15.52 0.79 -5.01
CA LEU A 286 14.26 0.05 -4.87
C LEU A 286 13.04 0.74 -5.51
N VAL A 287 13.16 1.97 -6.00
CA VAL A 287 12.07 2.73 -6.68
C VAL A 287 11.73 2.14 -8.08
N ALA A 288 12.38 1.04 -8.47
CA ALA A 288 12.54 0.63 -9.86
C ALA A 288 11.84 -0.66 -10.28
N GLN A 289 11.11 -1.36 -9.40
CA GLN A 289 10.40 -2.58 -9.77
C GLN A 289 8.96 -2.25 -10.16
N PRO A 290 8.56 -2.42 -11.44
CA PRO A 290 7.17 -2.29 -11.82
C PRO A 290 6.37 -3.43 -11.17
N GLU A 291 5.28 -3.07 -10.49
CA GLU A 291 4.23 -4.04 -10.17
C GLU A 291 3.82 -4.74 -11.47
N MET A 292 3.82 -6.07 -11.48
CA MET A 292 3.21 -6.82 -12.56
C MET A 292 1.70 -6.51 -12.53
N ARG A 293 1.29 -5.52 -13.33
CA ARG A 293 -0.12 -5.22 -13.56
C ARG A 293 -0.81 -6.50 -14.04
N THR A 294 -1.93 -6.82 -13.41
CA THR A 294 -2.84 -7.90 -13.82
C THR A 294 -3.37 -7.62 -15.23
N ALA A 295 -2.69 -8.13 -16.26
CA ALA A 295 -3.30 -8.24 -17.58
C ALA A 295 -4.48 -9.23 -17.48
N GLY A 296 -5.61 -8.92 -18.12
CA GLY A 296 -6.85 -9.70 -18.00
C GLY A 296 -6.70 -11.19 -18.34
N GLY A 297 -7.70 -11.98 -17.93
CA GLY A 297 -7.75 -13.45 -18.02
C GLY A 297 -7.85 -14.06 -19.42
N GLN A 298 -7.04 -13.58 -20.37
CA GLN A 298 -6.80 -14.27 -21.64
C GLN A 298 -5.57 -15.18 -21.52
N GLU A 299 -5.64 -16.32 -22.21
CA GLU A 299 -4.53 -17.24 -22.31
C GLU A 299 -3.33 -16.54 -22.96
N PRO A 300 -2.10 -16.68 -22.40
CA PRO A 300 -0.92 -16.10 -23.02
C PRO A 300 -0.66 -16.76 -24.39
N GLU A 301 -0.87 -16.04 -25.50
CA GLU A 301 -0.51 -16.57 -26.82
C GLU A 301 0.91 -16.18 -27.22
N PHE A 302 1.80 -17.17 -27.33
CA PHE A 302 3.17 -16.98 -27.80
C PHE A 302 3.33 -17.43 -29.26
N GLY A 303 3.25 -16.46 -30.17
CA GLY A 303 3.57 -16.70 -31.58
C GLY A 303 5.06 -16.98 -31.79
N LEU A 304 5.37 -17.99 -32.63
CA LEU A 304 6.75 -18.36 -32.95
C LEU A 304 7.55 -17.17 -33.51
N HIS A 305 8.76 -16.99 -32.99
CA HIS A 305 9.63 -15.86 -33.29
C HIS A 305 9.92 -15.74 -34.81
N PRO A 306 9.85 -14.54 -35.41
CA PRO A 306 10.02 -14.37 -36.85
C PRO A 306 11.35 -14.89 -37.40
N ALA A 307 12.44 -14.77 -36.63
CA ALA A 307 13.75 -15.27 -37.05
C ALA A 307 13.79 -16.81 -37.13
N VAL A 308 13.05 -17.51 -36.25
CA VAL A 308 12.92 -18.98 -36.31
C VAL A 308 12.15 -19.37 -37.57
N LYS A 309 11.03 -18.69 -37.87
CA LYS A 309 10.27 -18.91 -39.11
C LYS A 309 11.16 -18.69 -40.35
N GLN A 310 11.92 -17.60 -40.39
CA GLN A 310 12.83 -17.31 -41.48
C GLN A 310 13.93 -18.37 -41.65
N LEU A 311 14.44 -18.95 -40.55
CA LEU A 311 15.44 -20.00 -40.60
C LEU A 311 14.85 -21.32 -41.12
N ILE A 312 13.64 -21.68 -40.69
CA ILE A 312 12.91 -22.86 -41.18
C ILE A 312 12.61 -22.73 -42.67
N ASP A 313 12.15 -21.56 -43.11
CA ASP A 313 11.76 -21.29 -44.50
C ASP A 313 12.95 -20.90 -45.41
N ALA A 314 14.18 -20.90 -44.88
CA ALA A 314 15.33 -20.41 -45.63
C ALA A 314 15.64 -21.30 -46.85
N PRO A 315 16.01 -20.72 -48.02
CA PRO A 315 16.25 -21.50 -49.24
C PRO A 315 17.38 -22.54 -49.16
N TYR A 316 18.22 -22.44 -48.13
CA TYR A 316 19.37 -23.32 -47.89
C TYR A 316 19.12 -24.33 -46.77
N THR A 317 17.99 -24.27 -46.07
CA THR A 317 17.58 -25.26 -45.07
C THR A 317 16.97 -26.46 -45.79
N SER A 318 17.57 -27.64 -45.65
CA SER A 318 17.00 -28.88 -46.22
C SER A 318 15.72 -29.28 -45.48
N GLU A 319 14.87 -30.11 -46.10
CA GLU A 319 13.61 -30.52 -45.45
C GLU A 319 13.86 -31.25 -44.12
N GLU A 320 14.90 -32.06 -44.03
CA GLU A 320 15.25 -32.76 -42.78
C GLU A 320 15.75 -31.79 -41.69
N GLU A 321 16.57 -30.79 -42.05
CA GLU A 321 16.95 -29.71 -41.12
C GLU A 321 15.74 -28.86 -40.71
N ALA A 322 14.81 -28.61 -41.63
CA ALA A 322 13.58 -27.87 -41.34
C ALA A 322 12.69 -28.64 -40.36
N LYS A 323 12.59 -29.97 -40.48
CA LYS A 323 11.94 -30.84 -39.48
C LYS A 323 12.62 -30.75 -38.13
N ASP A 324 13.95 -30.87 -38.08
CA ASP A 324 14.73 -30.77 -36.84
C ASP A 324 14.50 -29.43 -36.14
N LEU A 325 14.53 -28.33 -36.90
CA LEU A 325 14.24 -26.99 -36.40
C LEU A 325 12.79 -26.86 -35.91
N ARG A 326 11.80 -27.37 -36.65
CA ARG A 326 10.40 -27.37 -36.23
C ARG A 326 10.21 -28.13 -34.91
N VAL A 327 10.83 -29.29 -34.76
CA VAL A 327 10.78 -30.09 -33.51
C VAL A 327 11.48 -29.35 -32.38
N PHE A 328 12.71 -28.87 -32.60
CA PHE A 328 13.48 -28.15 -31.57
C PHE A 328 12.76 -26.88 -31.08
N HIS A 329 12.04 -26.17 -31.97
CA HIS A 329 11.35 -24.92 -31.67
C HIS A 329 9.85 -25.08 -31.37
N GLY A 330 9.35 -26.28 -31.03
CA GLY A 330 7.96 -26.39 -30.57
C GLY A 330 6.88 -26.22 -31.63
N HIS A 331 7.22 -26.34 -32.92
CA HIS A 331 6.34 -26.05 -34.06
C HIS A 331 6.26 -27.23 -35.05
N TRP A 332 6.32 -28.45 -34.53
CA TRP A 332 6.24 -29.65 -35.37
C TRP A 332 4.80 -30.04 -35.70
N THR A 333 4.65 -30.75 -36.80
CA THR A 333 3.46 -31.48 -37.22
C THR A 333 3.63 -32.97 -36.93
N ARG A 334 2.57 -33.76 -37.08
CA ARG A 334 2.67 -35.22 -36.93
C ARG A 334 3.65 -35.85 -37.94
N ASP A 335 3.75 -35.27 -39.14
CA ASP A 335 4.64 -35.78 -40.20
C ASP A 335 6.12 -35.47 -39.93
N ASP A 336 6.41 -34.50 -39.06
CA ASP A 336 7.78 -34.18 -38.64
C ASP A 336 8.33 -35.18 -37.61
N LEU A 337 7.45 -35.93 -36.92
CA LEU A 337 7.81 -36.90 -35.89
C LEU A 337 8.02 -38.31 -36.48
N ASP A 338 8.90 -38.40 -37.47
CA ASP A 338 9.13 -39.60 -38.29
C ASP A 338 10.34 -40.45 -37.85
N THR A 339 11.10 -40.02 -36.83
CA THR A 339 12.24 -40.76 -36.26
C THR A 339 12.12 -40.86 -34.74
N PRO A 340 12.66 -41.92 -34.11
CA PRO A 340 12.67 -42.05 -32.65
C PRO A 340 13.25 -40.82 -31.93
N ASN A 341 14.31 -40.22 -32.48
CA ASN A 341 14.96 -39.04 -31.90
C ASN A 341 14.05 -37.80 -31.88
N ARG A 342 13.32 -37.53 -32.97
CA ARG A 342 12.38 -36.40 -33.03
C ARG A 342 11.19 -36.62 -32.10
N ILE A 343 10.68 -37.85 -32.03
CA ILE A 343 9.60 -38.22 -31.11
C ILE A 343 10.05 -38.03 -29.65
N ALA A 344 11.24 -38.52 -29.30
CA ALA A 344 11.80 -38.38 -27.95
C ALA A 344 12.07 -36.91 -27.58
N LEU A 345 12.62 -36.10 -28.49
CA LEU A 345 12.84 -34.67 -28.26
C LEU A 345 11.52 -33.92 -28.07
N ALA A 346 10.51 -34.20 -28.91
CA ALA A 346 9.17 -33.63 -28.77
C ALA A 346 8.52 -34.02 -27.44
N ALA A 347 8.69 -35.27 -27.00
CA ALA A 347 8.21 -35.75 -25.70
C ALA A 347 8.88 -34.99 -24.54
N LEU A 348 10.21 -34.83 -24.56
CA LEU A 348 10.94 -34.04 -23.55
C LEU A 348 10.48 -32.58 -23.52
N ILE A 349 10.32 -31.93 -24.67
CA ILE A 349 9.88 -30.52 -24.78
C ILE A 349 8.48 -30.35 -24.16
N LYS A 350 7.56 -31.28 -24.42
CA LYS A 350 6.19 -31.27 -23.89
C LYS A 350 6.06 -31.75 -22.44
N GLY A 351 7.13 -32.23 -21.81
CA GLY A 351 7.10 -32.81 -20.47
C GLY A 351 6.48 -34.21 -20.38
N GLU A 352 6.43 -34.97 -21.49
CA GLU A 352 5.86 -36.32 -21.57
C GLU A 352 6.91 -37.39 -21.22
N TYR A 353 7.37 -37.44 -19.97
CA TYR A 353 8.51 -38.28 -19.55
C TYR A 353 8.20 -39.79 -19.47
N THR A 354 6.93 -40.17 -19.47
CA THR A 354 6.49 -41.57 -19.38
C THR A 354 6.32 -42.24 -20.74
N SER A 355 6.63 -41.55 -21.83
CA SER A 355 6.47 -42.09 -23.19
C SER A 355 7.33 -43.34 -23.42
N ASP A 356 6.74 -44.37 -24.02
CA ASP A 356 7.42 -45.64 -24.36
C ASP A 356 8.59 -45.43 -25.33
N ILE A 357 8.67 -44.25 -25.99
CA ILE A 357 9.79 -43.93 -26.89
C ILE A 357 11.15 -43.96 -26.18
N PHE A 358 11.19 -43.69 -24.87
CA PHE A 358 12.44 -43.70 -24.11
C PHE A 358 12.98 -45.12 -23.86
N ASP A 359 12.24 -46.17 -24.20
CA ASP A 359 12.74 -47.55 -24.18
C ASP A 359 13.44 -47.95 -25.49
N ASP A 360 13.36 -47.11 -26.55
CA ASP A 360 14.00 -47.37 -27.83
C ASP A 360 15.51 -47.07 -27.77
N ASP A 361 16.34 -48.06 -28.14
CA ASP A 361 17.79 -47.94 -28.14
C ASP A 361 18.34 -47.02 -29.24
N GLU A 362 17.53 -46.64 -30.23
CA GLU A 362 17.89 -45.60 -31.21
C GLU A 362 17.91 -44.20 -30.60
N VAL A 363 17.20 -43.98 -29.48
CA VAL A 363 17.16 -42.69 -28.76
C VAL A 363 18.47 -42.48 -27.99
N PRO A 364 19.10 -41.28 -28.09
CA PRO A 364 20.33 -40.96 -27.36
C PRO A 364 20.23 -41.27 -25.86
N ALA A 365 21.27 -41.90 -25.32
CA ALA A 365 21.34 -42.28 -23.90
C ALA A 365 21.07 -41.11 -22.95
N VAL A 366 21.55 -39.90 -23.27
CA VAL A 366 21.29 -38.68 -22.48
C VAL A 366 19.82 -38.26 -22.46
N MET A 367 19.06 -38.46 -23.54
CA MET A 367 17.62 -38.15 -23.59
C MET A 367 16.82 -39.18 -22.79
N ARG A 368 17.17 -40.47 -22.93
CA ARG A 368 16.58 -41.55 -22.14
C ARG A 368 16.84 -41.35 -20.65
N ALA A 369 18.07 -41.03 -20.27
CA ALA A 369 18.43 -40.76 -18.88
C ALA A 369 17.71 -39.54 -18.31
N GLU A 370 17.57 -38.45 -19.07
CA GLU A 370 16.81 -37.28 -18.64
C GLU A 370 15.35 -37.62 -18.36
N ALA A 371 14.68 -38.35 -19.24
CA ALA A 371 13.31 -38.80 -19.03
C ALA A 371 13.19 -39.71 -17.79
N LEU A 372 14.09 -40.68 -17.61
CA LEU A 372 14.14 -41.56 -16.44
C LEU A 372 14.31 -40.76 -15.12
N ILE A 373 15.24 -39.80 -15.10
CA ILE A 373 15.49 -38.96 -13.92
C ILE A 373 14.27 -38.09 -13.59
N LYS A 374 13.63 -37.48 -14.61
CA LYS A 374 12.44 -36.63 -14.44
C LYS A 374 11.22 -37.44 -13.98
N ARG A 375 11.05 -38.67 -14.47
CA ARG A 375 9.99 -39.61 -14.05
C ARG A 375 10.19 -40.17 -12.64
N GLY A 376 11.41 -40.09 -12.11
CA GLY A 376 11.76 -40.58 -10.76
C GLY A 376 12.47 -41.94 -10.72
N ASP A 377 12.84 -42.50 -11.88
CA ASP A 377 13.67 -43.71 -11.98
C ASP A 377 15.17 -43.33 -12.03
N ILE A 378 15.62 -42.60 -11.01
CA ILE A 378 16.91 -41.89 -10.99
C ILE A 378 18.11 -42.84 -11.16
N GLU A 379 18.11 -43.98 -10.47
CA GLU A 379 19.20 -44.97 -10.54
C GLU A 379 19.33 -45.61 -11.94
N ASP A 380 18.21 -45.87 -12.62
CA ASP A 380 18.22 -46.36 -14.00
C ASP A 380 18.71 -45.29 -14.98
N GLY A 381 18.33 -44.02 -14.73
CA GLY A 381 18.87 -42.86 -15.45
C GLY A 381 20.38 -42.74 -15.31
N LEU A 382 20.92 -42.81 -14.08
CA LEU A 382 22.35 -42.80 -13.79
C LEU A 382 23.11 -43.91 -14.54
N LYS A 383 22.55 -45.13 -14.52
CA LYS A 383 23.12 -46.29 -15.21
C LYS A 383 23.14 -46.11 -16.74
N THR A 384 22.12 -45.46 -17.30
CA THR A 384 22.00 -45.25 -18.75
C THR A 384 23.11 -44.38 -19.31
N ILE A 385 23.65 -43.45 -18.52
CA ILE A 385 24.76 -42.55 -18.88
C ILE A 385 26.08 -42.90 -18.15
N GLU A 386 26.21 -44.14 -17.68
CA GLU A 386 27.44 -44.61 -17.04
C GLU A 386 28.62 -44.59 -18.03
N GLY A 387 29.71 -43.93 -17.64
CA GLY A 387 30.91 -43.80 -18.49
C GLY A 387 30.84 -42.73 -19.58
N ASP A 388 29.72 -42.04 -19.76
CA ASP A 388 29.63 -40.84 -20.60
C ASP A 388 30.18 -39.63 -19.82
N ASP A 389 31.19 -38.97 -20.36
CA ASP A 389 31.87 -37.82 -19.74
C ASP A 389 31.58 -36.49 -20.45
N SER A 390 30.54 -36.45 -21.31
CA SER A 390 30.02 -35.20 -21.84
C SER A 390 29.49 -34.29 -20.74
N ILE A 391 29.52 -32.97 -20.96
CA ILE A 391 28.96 -32.00 -20.01
C ILE A 391 27.47 -32.27 -19.75
N ARG A 392 26.70 -32.69 -20.76
CA ARG A 392 25.30 -33.09 -20.60
C ARG A 392 25.14 -34.27 -19.63
N ALA A 393 25.92 -35.33 -19.79
CA ALA A 393 25.87 -36.48 -18.89
C ALA A 393 26.30 -36.09 -17.46
N LEU A 394 27.33 -35.25 -17.32
CA LEU A 394 27.77 -34.73 -16.02
C LEU A 394 26.70 -33.87 -15.34
N LEU A 395 26.00 -33.02 -16.08
CA LEU A 395 24.85 -32.25 -15.58
C LEU A 395 23.75 -33.19 -15.07
N LEU A 396 23.34 -34.17 -15.88
CA LEU A 396 22.30 -35.12 -15.50
C LEU A 396 22.69 -35.95 -14.26
N ARG A 397 23.96 -36.39 -14.16
CA ARG A 397 24.46 -37.05 -12.94
C ARG A 397 24.46 -36.11 -11.73
N THR A 398 24.83 -34.85 -11.91
CA THR A 398 24.79 -33.84 -10.84
C THR A 398 23.35 -33.71 -10.30
N GLN A 399 22.38 -33.52 -11.18
CA GLN A 399 20.96 -33.40 -10.81
C GLN A 399 20.38 -34.68 -10.21
N ALA A 400 20.79 -35.84 -10.72
CA ALA A 400 20.38 -37.15 -10.21
C ALA A 400 20.93 -37.41 -8.80
N TYR A 401 22.20 -37.10 -8.54
CA TYR A 401 22.79 -37.25 -7.20
C TYR A 401 22.24 -36.22 -6.21
N GLU A 402 22.03 -34.96 -6.63
CA GLU A 402 21.34 -33.94 -5.83
C GLU A 402 19.95 -34.46 -5.42
N ALA A 403 19.19 -35.00 -6.38
CA ALA A 403 17.88 -35.60 -6.13
C ALA A 403 17.88 -36.84 -5.21
N LEU A 404 19.01 -37.50 -5.03
CA LEU A 404 19.14 -38.64 -4.12
C LEU A 404 19.77 -38.23 -2.79
N GLY A 405 19.90 -36.93 -2.51
CA GLY A 405 20.58 -36.41 -1.31
C GLY A 405 22.08 -36.73 -1.26
N ARG A 406 22.67 -37.19 -2.37
CA ARG A 406 24.09 -37.57 -2.50
C ARG A 406 24.92 -36.36 -2.89
N HIS A 407 24.93 -35.35 -2.03
CA HIS A 407 25.48 -34.02 -2.34
C HIS A 407 26.98 -34.03 -2.64
N ASP A 408 27.76 -34.89 -1.97
CA ASP A 408 29.20 -35.06 -2.26
C ASP A 408 29.42 -35.62 -3.68
N ASP A 409 28.64 -36.64 -4.08
CA ASP A 409 28.73 -37.20 -5.43
C ASP A 409 28.30 -36.17 -6.50
N ALA A 410 27.24 -35.40 -6.21
CA ALA A 410 26.77 -34.33 -7.08
C ALA A 410 27.84 -33.22 -7.22
N ALA A 411 28.47 -32.82 -6.12
CA ALA A 411 29.55 -31.84 -6.09
C ALA A 411 30.74 -32.31 -6.92
N ASP A 412 31.13 -33.58 -6.80
CA ASP A 412 32.20 -34.20 -7.60
C ASP A 412 31.88 -34.16 -9.10
N GLN A 413 30.65 -34.50 -9.51
CA GLN A 413 30.26 -34.41 -10.93
C GLN A 413 30.29 -32.97 -11.45
N SER A 414 29.77 -32.02 -10.66
CA SER A 414 29.79 -30.60 -11.02
C SER A 414 31.22 -30.03 -11.10
N GLN A 415 32.14 -30.52 -10.27
CA GLN A 415 33.55 -30.12 -10.32
C GLN A 415 34.20 -30.55 -11.63
N ARG A 416 33.86 -31.73 -12.15
CA ARG A 416 34.36 -32.17 -13.47
C ARG A 416 33.90 -31.25 -14.60
N VAL A 417 32.70 -30.68 -14.49
CA VAL A 417 32.22 -29.66 -15.44
C VAL A 417 33.06 -28.38 -15.33
N VAL A 418 33.35 -27.92 -14.11
CA VAL A 418 34.26 -26.77 -13.89
C VAL A 418 35.62 -27.03 -14.54
N ASP A 419 36.21 -28.20 -14.32
CA ASP A 419 37.53 -28.54 -14.86
C ASP A 419 37.54 -28.47 -16.40
N ILE A 420 36.45 -28.90 -17.06
CA ILE A 420 36.29 -28.80 -18.52
C ILE A 420 36.14 -27.34 -18.94
N LEU A 421 35.24 -26.57 -18.31
CA LEU A 421 34.98 -25.16 -18.65
C LEU A 421 36.22 -24.27 -18.45
N VAL A 422 37.11 -24.61 -17.51
CA VAL A 422 38.37 -23.89 -17.27
C VAL A 422 39.45 -24.29 -18.27
N SER A 423 39.50 -25.56 -18.66
CA SER A 423 40.56 -26.08 -19.55
C SER A 423 40.25 -25.88 -21.04
N GLU A 424 38.98 -25.75 -21.41
CA GLU A 424 38.53 -25.69 -22.79
C GLU A 424 37.66 -24.46 -23.06
N ARG A 425 37.87 -23.82 -24.22
CA ARG A 425 36.95 -22.78 -24.69
C ARG A 425 35.76 -23.43 -25.39
N ILE A 426 34.60 -23.42 -24.75
CA ILE A 426 33.37 -23.95 -25.34
C ILE A 426 32.84 -22.96 -26.40
N GLU A 427 32.64 -23.46 -27.63
CA GLU A 427 32.10 -22.71 -28.78
C GLU A 427 30.70 -23.20 -29.22
N ASP A 428 30.14 -24.17 -28.51
CA ASP A 428 28.79 -24.68 -28.73
C ASP A 428 27.83 -24.14 -27.65
N ALA A 429 26.69 -23.59 -28.07
CA ALA A 429 25.72 -22.97 -27.16
C ALA A 429 25.06 -23.98 -26.22
N ALA A 430 24.81 -25.22 -26.68
CA ALA A 430 24.20 -26.27 -25.87
C ALA A 430 25.15 -26.75 -24.77
N VAL A 431 26.40 -27.05 -25.15
CA VAL A 431 27.44 -27.48 -24.21
C VAL A 431 27.72 -26.39 -23.17
N LEU A 432 27.75 -25.10 -23.57
CA LEU A 432 27.95 -24.00 -22.63
C LEU A 432 26.76 -23.84 -21.67
N THR A 433 25.54 -23.95 -22.18
CA THR A 433 24.31 -23.85 -21.38
C THR A 433 24.22 -24.98 -20.35
N ASP A 434 24.50 -26.23 -20.74
CA ASP A 434 24.57 -27.35 -19.81
C ASP A 434 25.65 -27.14 -18.74
N GLY A 435 26.79 -26.56 -19.14
CA GLY A 435 27.85 -26.15 -18.24
C GLY A 435 27.34 -25.16 -17.18
N VAL A 436 26.65 -24.10 -17.60
CA VAL A 436 26.05 -23.12 -16.68
C VAL A 436 25.02 -23.77 -15.75
N ARG A 437 24.12 -24.62 -16.26
CA ARG A 437 23.13 -25.33 -15.43
C ARG A 437 23.79 -26.19 -14.35
N ALA A 438 24.93 -26.81 -14.66
CA ALA A 438 25.70 -27.57 -13.68
C ALA A 438 26.37 -26.66 -12.64
N LEU A 439 26.82 -25.47 -13.04
CA LEU A 439 27.36 -24.46 -12.11
C LEU A 439 26.27 -23.87 -11.19
N ILE A 440 25.05 -23.70 -11.67
CA ILE A 440 23.89 -23.30 -10.85
C ILE A 440 23.62 -24.36 -9.77
N ALA A 441 23.55 -25.63 -10.15
CA ALA A 441 23.38 -26.73 -9.19
C ALA A 441 24.56 -26.79 -8.21
N ARG A 442 25.79 -26.61 -8.70
CA ARG A 442 26.99 -26.55 -7.87
C ARG A 442 26.91 -25.49 -6.78
N ALA A 443 26.43 -24.28 -7.09
CA ALA A 443 26.32 -23.21 -6.12
C ALA A 443 25.47 -23.62 -4.90
N ARG A 444 24.39 -24.39 -5.13
CA ARG A 444 23.54 -24.94 -4.05
C ARG A 444 24.21 -26.08 -3.25
N LEU A 445 25.12 -26.83 -3.88
CA LEU A 445 25.81 -27.97 -3.27
C LEU A 445 27.00 -27.54 -2.42
N VAL A 446 27.89 -26.70 -2.96
CA VAL A 446 29.17 -26.33 -2.30
C VAL A 446 29.22 -24.90 -1.79
N GLY A 447 28.21 -24.08 -2.10
CA GLY A 447 28.16 -22.66 -1.78
C GLY A 447 28.86 -21.79 -2.84
N PRO A 448 28.73 -20.46 -2.74
CA PRO A 448 29.42 -19.53 -3.64
C PRO A 448 30.95 -19.58 -3.40
N GLU A 449 31.73 -19.48 -4.47
CA GLU A 449 33.19 -19.31 -4.38
C GLU A 449 33.54 -17.90 -3.88
N ARG A 450 32.68 -16.92 -4.20
CA ARG A 450 32.80 -15.53 -3.76
C ARG A 450 31.46 -14.97 -3.27
N SER A 451 31.47 -14.40 -2.07
CA SER A 451 30.31 -13.74 -1.47
C SER A 451 30.04 -12.33 -2.00
N ASP A 452 30.81 -11.84 -2.98
CA ASP A 452 30.65 -10.51 -3.60
C ASP A 452 29.76 -10.52 -4.84
N GLY A 453 29.17 -11.68 -5.14
CA GLY A 453 28.26 -11.85 -6.26
C GLY A 453 28.93 -11.91 -7.64
N THR A 454 30.25 -12.10 -7.69
CA THR A 454 30.96 -12.37 -8.94
C THR A 454 30.46 -13.63 -9.65
N ASP A 455 30.04 -14.65 -8.88
CA ASP A 455 29.60 -15.94 -9.42
C ASP A 455 28.32 -15.78 -10.26
N PHE A 456 27.31 -15.10 -9.72
CA PHE A 456 26.06 -14.79 -10.45
C PHE A 456 26.33 -14.03 -11.75
N ARG A 457 27.16 -12.97 -11.70
CA ARG A 457 27.55 -12.21 -12.90
C ARG A 457 28.23 -13.10 -13.93
N THR A 458 29.11 -13.99 -13.50
CA THR A 458 29.79 -14.95 -14.38
C THR A 458 28.78 -15.88 -15.06
N LEU A 459 27.81 -16.43 -14.32
CA LEU A 459 26.77 -17.28 -14.89
C LEU A 459 25.92 -16.53 -15.94
N MET A 460 25.51 -15.30 -15.62
CA MET A 460 24.77 -14.43 -16.55
C MET A 460 25.58 -14.08 -17.81
N ASP A 461 26.87 -13.79 -17.67
CA ASP A 461 27.76 -13.51 -18.80
C ASP A 461 27.89 -14.74 -19.73
N LEU A 462 28.00 -15.95 -19.16
CA LEU A 462 28.07 -17.19 -19.93
C LEU A 462 26.76 -17.48 -20.67
N LEU A 463 25.60 -17.23 -20.05
CA LEU A 463 24.29 -17.37 -20.70
C LEU A 463 24.06 -16.33 -21.78
N THR A 464 24.51 -15.09 -21.54
CA THR A 464 24.49 -14.01 -22.53
C THR A 464 25.38 -14.36 -23.72
N ARG A 465 26.55 -14.97 -23.48
CA ARG A 465 27.41 -15.48 -24.55
C ARG A 465 26.74 -16.62 -25.34
N ALA A 466 26.12 -17.57 -24.66
CA ALA A 466 25.41 -18.67 -25.30
C ALA A 466 24.27 -18.17 -26.21
N SER A 467 23.42 -17.28 -25.69
CA SER A 467 22.23 -16.76 -26.39
C SER A 467 22.48 -15.52 -27.24
N GLY A 468 23.63 -14.86 -27.13
CA GLY A 468 23.93 -13.62 -27.87
C GLY A 468 24.99 -13.78 -28.96
N GLU A 469 26.05 -14.54 -28.65
CA GLU A 469 27.22 -14.71 -29.52
C GLU A 469 27.23 -16.06 -30.25
N LEU A 470 26.92 -17.15 -29.55
CA LEU A 470 27.05 -18.51 -30.10
C LEU A 470 25.83 -18.92 -30.92
N ASP A 471 24.63 -18.87 -30.32
CA ASP A 471 23.39 -19.15 -31.03
C ASP A 471 22.22 -18.33 -30.45
N ARG A 472 21.76 -17.36 -31.23
CA ARG A 472 20.67 -16.45 -30.84
C ARG A 472 19.28 -17.08 -30.80
N LEU A 473 19.13 -18.27 -31.37
CA LEU A 473 17.85 -18.99 -31.39
C LEU A 473 17.86 -20.16 -30.39
N TYR A 474 18.96 -20.38 -29.66
CA TYR A 474 19.07 -21.46 -28.68
C TYR A 474 18.29 -21.15 -27.39
N TRP A 475 16.99 -21.42 -27.42
CA TRP A 475 16.06 -21.17 -26.32
C TRP A 475 16.42 -21.81 -24.96
N PRO A 476 17.15 -22.96 -24.87
CA PRO A 476 17.50 -23.51 -23.55
C PRO A 476 18.42 -22.59 -22.74
N ALA A 477 19.21 -21.74 -23.39
CA ALA A 477 20.01 -20.72 -22.70
C ALA A 477 19.10 -19.67 -22.03
N LYS A 478 18.03 -19.26 -22.72
CA LYS A 478 17.02 -18.32 -22.20
C LYS A 478 16.19 -18.92 -21.08
N LEU A 479 15.89 -20.21 -21.15
CA LEU A 479 15.25 -20.92 -20.04
C LEU A 479 16.16 -20.99 -18.80
N ALA A 480 17.45 -21.28 -19.00
CA ALA A 480 18.42 -21.29 -17.89
C ALA A 480 18.62 -19.89 -17.28
N GLU A 481 18.59 -18.83 -18.10
CA GLU A 481 18.57 -17.43 -17.66
C GLU A 481 17.33 -17.13 -16.81
N ALA A 482 16.15 -17.51 -17.30
CA ALA A 482 14.89 -17.35 -16.57
C ALA A 482 14.90 -18.05 -15.21
N GLN A 483 15.38 -19.29 -15.14
CA GLN A 483 15.46 -20.03 -13.88
C GLN A 483 16.42 -19.35 -12.90
N LEU A 484 17.60 -18.92 -13.37
CA LEU A 484 18.58 -18.25 -12.52
C LEU A 484 18.02 -16.92 -11.97
N LEU A 485 17.31 -16.15 -12.79
CA LEU A 485 16.67 -14.90 -12.36
C LEU A 485 15.53 -15.15 -11.38
N TYR A 486 14.72 -16.19 -11.60
CA TYR A 486 13.66 -16.60 -10.68
C TYR A 486 14.22 -17.00 -9.30
N ASP A 487 15.29 -17.80 -9.28
CA ASP A 487 15.98 -18.23 -8.05
C ASP A 487 16.55 -17.03 -7.26
N LYS A 488 16.82 -15.89 -7.93
CA LYS A 488 17.33 -14.65 -7.34
C LYS A 488 16.26 -13.62 -6.99
N ASP A 489 14.98 -14.00 -7.06
CA ASP A 489 13.81 -13.12 -6.84
C ASP A 489 13.75 -11.93 -7.82
N GLU A 490 14.42 -12.01 -8.99
CA GLU A 490 14.38 -11.04 -10.09
C GLU A 490 13.20 -11.32 -11.04
N ARG A 491 11.98 -11.23 -10.50
CA ARG A 491 10.75 -11.74 -11.15
C ARG A 491 10.44 -11.11 -12.50
N SER A 492 10.66 -9.80 -12.66
CA SER A 492 10.38 -9.11 -13.93
C SER A 492 11.30 -9.61 -15.04
N SER A 493 12.60 -9.69 -14.77
CA SER A 493 13.58 -10.18 -15.74
C SER A 493 13.39 -11.66 -16.04
N ALA A 494 13.01 -12.46 -15.04
CA ALA A 494 12.64 -13.87 -15.24
C ALA A 494 11.42 -14.00 -16.19
N HIS A 495 10.39 -13.18 -15.99
CA HIS A 495 9.22 -13.14 -16.88
C HIS A 495 9.60 -12.78 -18.34
N ASP A 496 10.47 -11.79 -18.53
CA ASP A 496 10.94 -11.38 -19.85
C ASP A 496 11.71 -12.51 -20.56
N ALA A 497 12.62 -13.16 -19.84
CA ALA A 497 13.37 -14.31 -20.36
C ALA A 497 12.46 -15.52 -20.67
N LEU A 498 11.42 -15.76 -19.88
CA LEU A 498 10.40 -16.79 -20.17
C LEU A 498 9.57 -16.45 -21.40
N THR A 499 9.19 -15.18 -21.55
CA THR A 499 8.47 -14.70 -22.73
C THR A 499 9.33 -14.92 -23.98
N GLU A 500 10.62 -14.61 -23.93
CA GLU A 500 11.55 -14.88 -25.03
C GLU A 500 11.67 -16.38 -25.31
N THR A 501 11.81 -17.21 -24.27
CA THR A 501 11.87 -18.67 -24.36
C THR A 501 10.63 -19.23 -25.06
N LEU A 502 9.43 -18.83 -24.64
CA LEU A 502 8.16 -19.32 -25.20
C LEU A 502 7.90 -18.79 -26.63
N ARG A 503 8.48 -17.65 -27.01
CA ARG A 503 8.46 -17.21 -28.41
C ARG A 503 9.42 -18.02 -29.29
N LEU A 504 10.52 -18.51 -28.74
CA LEU A 504 11.44 -19.40 -29.46
C LEU A 504 10.95 -20.86 -29.46
N ASN A 505 10.23 -21.30 -28.42
CA ASN A 505 9.64 -22.62 -28.31
C ASN A 505 8.31 -22.57 -27.50
N PRO A 506 7.14 -22.43 -28.17
CA PRO A 506 5.84 -22.33 -27.50
C PRO A 506 5.34 -23.66 -26.91
N ALA A 507 6.02 -24.77 -27.18
CA ALA A 507 5.70 -26.09 -26.62
C ALA A 507 6.56 -26.43 -25.39
N CYS A 508 7.47 -25.55 -24.96
CA CYS A 508 8.38 -25.79 -23.84
C CYS A 508 7.62 -25.84 -22.50
N ALA A 509 7.34 -27.04 -22.01
CA ALA A 509 6.58 -27.25 -20.78
C ALA A 509 7.30 -26.72 -19.53
N GLU A 510 8.63 -26.80 -19.47
CA GLU A 510 9.40 -26.22 -18.34
C GLU A 510 9.25 -24.69 -18.26
N ALA A 511 9.24 -24.00 -19.41
CA ALA A 511 9.03 -22.55 -19.44
C ALA A 511 7.59 -22.16 -19.05
N TRP A 512 6.60 -22.92 -19.51
CA TRP A 512 5.21 -22.76 -19.09
C TRP A 512 5.04 -23.00 -17.58
N HIS A 513 5.66 -24.04 -17.03
CA HIS A 513 5.63 -24.32 -15.59
C HIS A 513 6.20 -23.15 -14.78
N LEU A 514 7.39 -22.64 -15.13
CA LEU A 514 7.99 -21.52 -14.41
C LEU A 514 7.16 -20.22 -14.55
N LEU A 515 6.55 -19.98 -15.70
CA LEU A 515 5.59 -18.88 -15.89
C LEU A 515 4.35 -19.04 -15.00
N GLY A 516 3.86 -20.27 -14.85
CA GLY A 516 2.77 -20.61 -13.92
C GLY A 516 3.16 -20.36 -12.47
N MET A 517 4.39 -20.72 -12.07
CA MET A 517 4.91 -20.44 -10.73
C MET A 517 5.00 -18.92 -10.47
N LEU A 518 5.46 -18.13 -11.45
CA LEU A 518 5.44 -16.67 -11.37
C LEU A 518 4.03 -16.11 -11.25
N ALA A 519 3.06 -16.66 -11.99
CA ALA A 519 1.65 -16.26 -11.87
C ALA A 519 1.09 -16.55 -10.47
N VAL A 520 1.42 -17.69 -9.88
CA VAL A 520 1.07 -18.00 -8.48
C VAL A 520 1.78 -17.05 -7.51
N ASP A 521 3.04 -16.70 -7.76
CA ASP A 521 3.81 -15.79 -6.92
C ASP A 521 3.38 -14.32 -6.99
N SER A 522 2.74 -13.92 -8.10
CA SER A 522 2.08 -12.63 -8.28
C SER A 522 0.59 -12.66 -7.99
N PHE A 523 0.08 -13.76 -7.42
CA PHE A 523 -1.33 -13.93 -7.06
C PHE A 523 -2.32 -13.92 -8.27
N ASP A 524 -1.83 -14.11 -9.50
CA ASP A 524 -2.65 -14.25 -10.71
C ASP A 524 -3.10 -15.70 -10.91
N PHE A 525 -3.99 -16.15 -10.03
CA PHE A 525 -4.54 -17.51 -10.04
C PHE A 525 -5.30 -17.87 -11.33
N PRO A 526 -6.12 -16.98 -11.94
CA PRO A 526 -6.75 -17.31 -13.22
C PRO A 526 -5.74 -17.61 -14.32
N ARG A 527 -4.64 -16.83 -14.41
CA ARG A 527 -3.57 -17.16 -15.36
C ARG A 527 -2.86 -18.47 -14.99
N ALA A 528 -2.63 -18.72 -13.71
CA ALA A 528 -2.02 -19.98 -13.26
C ALA A 528 -2.87 -21.21 -13.65
N GLU A 529 -4.19 -21.12 -13.56
CA GLU A 529 -5.12 -22.17 -14.01
C GLU A 529 -5.04 -22.40 -15.53
N LEU A 530 -5.07 -21.33 -16.34
CA LEU A 530 -4.91 -21.44 -17.80
C LEU A 530 -3.57 -22.08 -18.19
N ILE A 531 -2.49 -21.71 -17.49
CA ILE A 531 -1.17 -22.30 -17.70
C ILE A 531 -1.15 -23.78 -17.29
N ALA A 532 -1.82 -24.16 -16.20
CA ALA A 532 -1.94 -25.55 -15.78
C ALA A 532 -2.70 -26.39 -16.84
N ASP A 533 -3.81 -25.87 -17.36
CA ASP A 533 -4.54 -26.51 -18.46
C ASP A 533 -3.67 -26.65 -19.71
N ARG A 534 -2.88 -25.62 -20.04
CA ARG A 534 -1.93 -25.65 -21.16
C ARG A 534 -0.85 -26.72 -20.99
N LEU A 535 -0.34 -26.90 -19.78
CA LEU A 535 0.64 -27.96 -19.48
C LEU A 535 0.04 -29.35 -19.65
N ASP A 536 -1.22 -29.54 -19.25
CA ASP A 536 -1.94 -30.79 -19.44
C ASP A 536 -2.14 -31.11 -20.91
N GLU A 537 -2.53 -30.11 -21.72
CA GLU A 537 -2.66 -30.26 -23.18
C GLU A 537 -1.35 -30.69 -23.85
N LEU A 538 -0.23 -30.09 -23.46
CA LEU A 538 1.10 -30.42 -24.00
C LEU A 538 1.48 -31.87 -23.66
N ALA A 539 1.31 -32.27 -22.41
CA ALA A 539 1.76 -33.58 -21.94
C ALA A 539 0.86 -34.73 -22.44
N MET A 540 -0.46 -34.54 -22.53
CA MET A 540 -1.40 -35.66 -22.69
C MET A 540 -1.86 -35.94 -24.13
N ASN A 541 -1.55 -35.08 -25.11
CA ASN A 541 -1.66 -35.29 -26.57
C ASN A 541 -3.04 -35.70 -27.15
N GLU A 542 -4.06 -35.97 -26.34
CA GLU A 542 -5.46 -36.26 -26.70
C GLU A 542 -6.42 -35.31 -25.93
N MET A 543 -7.27 -34.56 -26.64
CA MET A 543 -8.38 -33.83 -25.99
C MET A 543 -9.65 -34.69 -25.91
N PRO A 544 -10.45 -34.58 -24.82
CA PRO A 544 -10.19 -33.82 -23.61
C PRO A 544 -9.47 -34.69 -22.57
N VAL A 545 -8.87 -34.01 -21.59
CA VAL A 545 -8.52 -34.51 -20.25
C VAL A 545 -9.27 -35.80 -19.95
N TRP A 546 -8.56 -36.91 -19.74
CA TRP A 546 -9.23 -38.17 -19.44
C TRP A 546 -9.97 -38.00 -18.11
N VAL A 547 -11.28 -37.76 -18.23
CA VAL A 547 -12.22 -37.80 -17.12
C VAL A 547 -12.38 -39.27 -16.80
N GLU A 548 -11.87 -39.69 -15.65
CA GLU A 548 -12.03 -41.07 -15.20
C GLU A 548 -13.53 -41.40 -15.20
N PRO A 549 -14.01 -42.31 -16.07
CA PRO A 549 -15.44 -42.46 -16.32
C PRO A 549 -16.24 -42.92 -15.09
N ALA A 550 -15.56 -43.48 -14.09
CA ALA A 550 -16.15 -43.97 -12.85
C ALA A 550 -16.32 -42.86 -11.79
N THR A 551 -15.44 -41.86 -11.77
CA THR A 551 -15.36 -40.84 -10.72
C THR A 551 -15.66 -39.43 -11.23
N GLY A 552 -15.61 -39.19 -12.54
CA GLY A 552 -15.70 -37.85 -13.10
C GLY A 552 -14.42 -37.03 -12.91
N ARG A 553 -13.32 -37.67 -12.50
CA ARG A 553 -12.08 -37.01 -12.05
C ARG A 553 -11.16 -36.67 -13.21
N MET A 554 -10.65 -35.45 -13.21
CA MET A 554 -9.82 -34.85 -14.26
C MET A 554 -8.34 -35.19 -14.00
N LEU A 555 -7.74 -36.06 -14.81
CA LEU A 555 -6.31 -36.35 -14.67
C LEU A 555 -5.46 -35.16 -15.13
N ARG A 556 -4.42 -34.82 -14.35
CA ARG A 556 -3.52 -33.68 -14.55
C ARG A 556 -2.09 -34.13 -14.82
N SER A 557 -1.36 -33.42 -15.67
CA SER A 557 0.08 -33.62 -15.86
C SER A 557 0.82 -33.24 -14.58
N ALA A 558 2.01 -33.80 -14.33
CA ALA A 558 2.76 -33.46 -13.12
C ALA A 558 3.06 -31.94 -13.03
N LEU A 559 3.48 -31.31 -14.14
CA LEU A 559 3.79 -29.87 -14.15
C LEU A 559 2.54 -28.99 -13.96
N GLY A 560 1.41 -29.35 -14.58
CA GLY A 560 0.14 -28.64 -14.41
C GLY A 560 -0.39 -28.78 -12.98
N ALA A 561 -0.33 -29.99 -12.42
CA ALA A 561 -0.73 -30.26 -11.03
C ALA A 561 0.11 -29.47 -10.02
N LEU A 562 1.42 -29.32 -10.23
CA LEU A 562 2.29 -28.53 -9.34
C LEU A 562 1.91 -27.05 -9.32
N VAL A 563 1.61 -26.45 -10.48
CA VAL A 563 1.17 -25.05 -10.58
C VAL A 563 -0.17 -24.88 -9.85
N LEU A 564 -1.13 -25.75 -10.16
CA LEU A 564 -2.47 -25.68 -9.59
C LEU A 564 -2.47 -25.94 -8.08
N ALA A 565 -1.74 -26.95 -7.60
CA ALA A 565 -1.63 -27.24 -6.17
C ALA A 565 -0.98 -26.06 -5.40
N LYS A 566 0.07 -25.45 -5.95
CA LYS A 566 0.68 -24.24 -5.34
C LYS A 566 -0.31 -23.07 -5.32
N ALA A 567 -1.10 -22.88 -6.39
CA ALA A 567 -2.16 -21.88 -6.44
C ALA A 567 -3.21 -22.11 -5.34
N ARG A 568 -3.71 -23.35 -5.22
CA ARG A 568 -4.70 -23.75 -4.21
C ARG A 568 -4.21 -23.57 -2.77
N ILE A 569 -2.95 -23.92 -2.49
CA ILE A 569 -2.33 -23.64 -1.18
C ILE A 569 -2.37 -22.15 -0.84
N ARG A 570 -2.07 -21.27 -1.80
CA ARG A 570 -2.12 -19.81 -1.63
C ARG A 570 -3.54 -19.21 -1.62
N GLN A 571 -4.51 -19.90 -2.20
CA GLN A 571 -5.93 -19.49 -2.21
C GLN A 571 -6.70 -19.93 -0.96
N ASP A 572 -6.06 -20.67 -0.07
CA ASP A 572 -6.74 -21.31 1.05
C ASP A 572 -7.69 -22.44 0.73
N ASP A 573 -7.31 -23.23 -0.28
CA ASP A 573 -7.99 -24.49 -0.61
C ASP A 573 -7.03 -25.69 -0.53
N PRO A 574 -6.62 -26.09 0.69
CA PRO A 574 -5.64 -27.17 0.84
C PRO A 574 -6.24 -28.55 0.56
N ASN A 575 -7.57 -28.69 0.56
CA ASN A 575 -8.23 -29.96 0.20
C ASN A 575 -8.14 -30.19 -1.31
N ASP A 576 -8.46 -29.19 -2.14
CA ASP A 576 -8.27 -29.30 -3.60
C ASP A 576 -6.79 -29.47 -3.96
N ALA A 577 -5.87 -28.80 -3.24
CA ALA A 577 -4.43 -29.02 -3.43
C ALA A 577 -4.02 -30.50 -3.20
N VAL A 578 -4.55 -31.16 -2.16
CA VAL A 578 -4.31 -32.59 -1.92
C VAL A 578 -4.90 -33.44 -3.04
N GLU A 579 -6.14 -33.16 -3.45
CA GLU A 579 -6.81 -33.93 -4.52
C GLU A 579 -6.04 -33.85 -5.84
N VAL A 580 -5.66 -32.64 -6.27
CA VAL A 580 -4.89 -32.38 -7.50
C VAL A 580 -3.57 -33.14 -7.51
N VAL A 581 -2.82 -33.11 -6.41
CA VAL A 581 -1.52 -33.79 -6.33
C VAL A 581 -1.68 -35.31 -6.30
N GLN A 582 -2.66 -35.82 -5.55
CA GLN A 582 -2.95 -37.26 -5.51
C GLN A 582 -3.33 -37.81 -6.88
N ASP A 583 -4.07 -37.05 -7.68
CA ASP A 583 -4.41 -37.44 -9.06
C ASP A 583 -3.19 -37.56 -9.95
N ALA A 584 -2.29 -36.57 -9.90
CA ALA A 584 -1.06 -36.61 -10.68
C ALA A 584 -0.13 -37.76 -10.22
N LEU A 585 -0.11 -38.08 -8.92
CA LEU A 585 0.65 -39.22 -8.37
C LEU A 585 0.13 -40.59 -8.83
N VAL A 586 -1.13 -40.71 -9.28
CA VAL A 586 -1.62 -41.95 -9.90
C VAL A 586 -0.88 -42.24 -11.22
N LEU A 587 -0.60 -41.18 -11.98
CA LEU A 587 0.11 -41.29 -13.26
C LEU A 587 1.62 -41.39 -13.08
N GLU A 588 2.18 -40.60 -12.15
CA GLU A 588 3.62 -40.54 -11.91
C GLU A 588 3.94 -40.80 -10.42
N PRO A 589 3.79 -42.05 -9.93
CA PRO A 589 3.92 -42.38 -8.51
C PRO A 589 5.35 -42.21 -7.94
N ARG A 590 6.35 -42.00 -8.80
CA ARG A 590 7.75 -41.77 -8.41
C ARG A 590 8.18 -40.31 -8.59
N ASN A 591 7.28 -39.42 -8.99
CA ASN A 591 7.60 -38.01 -9.18
C ASN A 591 7.75 -37.31 -7.81
N ARG A 592 8.99 -37.01 -7.44
CA ARG A 592 9.34 -36.43 -6.14
C ARG A 592 8.77 -35.04 -5.89
N GLU A 593 8.59 -34.22 -6.93
CA GLU A 593 8.05 -32.87 -6.77
C GLU A 593 6.58 -32.93 -6.37
N LEU A 594 5.82 -33.88 -6.93
CA LEU A 594 4.44 -34.15 -6.51
C LEU A 594 4.38 -34.61 -5.05
N TRP A 595 5.23 -35.55 -4.63
CA TRP A 595 5.31 -35.96 -3.23
C TRP A 595 5.67 -34.80 -2.28
N ALA A 596 6.62 -33.96 -2.67
CA ALA A 596 6.98 -32.76 -1.92
C ALA A 596 5.83 -31.75 -1.82
N MET A 597 5.08 -31.55 -2.91
CA MET A 597 3.89 -30.69 -2.91
C MET A 597 2.73 -31.30 -2.10
N HIS A 598 2.61 -32.64 -2.06
CA HIS A 598 1.62 -33.32 -1.21
C HIS A 598 1.91 -33.05 0.26
N ALA A 599 3.18 -33.14 0.69
CA ALA A 599 3.55 -32.80 2.06
C ALA A 599 3.21 -31.34 2.39
N ALA A 600 3.41 -30.41 1.45
CA ALA A 600 3.02 -29.01 1.60
C ALA A 600 1.50 -28.80 1.71
N ALA A 601 0.72 -29.53 0.90
CA ALA A 601 -0.73 -29.49 0.95
C ALA A 601 -1.26 -30.01 2.31
N GLU A 602 -0.75 -31.14 2.81
CA GLU A 602 -1.14 -31.67 4.13
C GLU A 602 -0.71 -30.75 5.27
N ALA A 603 0.46 -30.11 5.17
CA ALA A 603 0.90 -29.11 6.14
C ALA A 603 -0.04 -27.89 6.17
N THR A 604 -0.60 -27.49 5.03
CA THR A 604 -1.59 -26.40 4.93
C THR A 604 -2.94 -26.78 5.55
N ARG A 605 -3.30 -28.07 5.57
CA ARG A 605 -4.45 -28.60 6.33
C ARG A 605 -4.20 -28.67 7.83
N TYR A 606 -3.01 -28.27 8.28
CA TYR A 606 -2.53 -28.40 9.66
C TYR A 606 -2.37 -29.86 10.14
N GLU A 607 -2.34 -30.82 9.23
CA GLU A 607 -2.17 -32.26 9.48
C GLU A 607 -0.67 -32.62 9.48
N LEU A 608 0.07 -32.08 10.45
CA LEU A 608 1.55 -32.17 10.47
C LEU A 608 2.07 -33.60 10.55
N ASP A 609 1.35 -34.50 11.23
CA ASP A 609 1.74 -35.91 11.30
C ASP A 609 1.57 -36.58 9.94
N ARG A 610 0.49 -36.25 9.21
CA ARG A 610 0.30 -36.72 7.85
C ARG A 610 1.37 -36.16 6.91
N ALA A 611 1.69 -34.87 7.00
CA ALA A 611 2.77 -34.27 6.23
C ALA A 611 4.11 -35.00 6.46
N ARG A 612 4.42 -35.41 7.69
CA ARG A 612 5.60 -36.23 8.00
C ARG A 612 5.55 -37.63 7.39
N GLU A 613 4.40 -38.31 7.42
CA GLU A 613 4.23 -39.60 6.76
C GLU A 613 4.49 -39.50 5.24
N ILE A 614 4.01 -38.43 4.61
CA ILE A 614 4.27 -38.14 3.19
C ILE A 614 5.77 -37.86 2.95
N LEU A 615 6.44 -37.15 3.85
CA LEU A 615 7.88 -36.93 3.78
C LEU A 615 8.68 -38.23 3.95
N ASP A 616 8.24 -39.15 4.81
CA ASP A 616 8.85 -40.47 4.96
C ASP A 616 8.72 -41.27 3.65
N GLN A 617 7.57 -41.18 2.96
CA GLN A 617 7.37 -41.78 1.64
C GLN A 617 8.25 -41.14 0.55
N LEU A 618 8.43 -39.82 0.59
CA LEU A 618 9.36 -39.12 -0.28
C LEU A 618 10.81 -39.58 -0.02
N ASP A 619 11.21 -39.74 1.24
CA ASP A 619 12.54 -40.22 1.63
C ASP A 619 12.81 -41.67 1.15
N GLU A 620 11.79 -42.49 0.89
CA GLU A 620 11.98 -43.82 0.28
C GLU A 620 12.42 -43.76 -1.20
N ILE A 621 11.97 -42.74 -1.95
CA ILE A 621 12.26 -42.58 -3.38
C ILE A 621 13.35 -41.54 -3.66
N SER A 622 13.57 -40.60 -2.75
CA SER A 622 14.49 -39.48 -2.86
C SER A 622 15.17 -39.24 -1.50
N PRO A 623 16.02 -40.17 -1.03
CA PRO A 623 16.53 -40.15 0.34
C PRO A 623 17.29 -38.85 0.65
N GLY A 624 16.95 -38.18 1.74
CA GLY A 624 17.73 -37.03 2.23
C GLY A 624 17.52 -35.74 1.43
N THR A 625 16.58 -35.70 0.48
CA THR A 625 16.21 -34.45 -0.20
C THR A 625 15.61 -33.45 0.80
N GLU A 626 15.96 -32.17 0.65
CA GLU A 626 15.40 -31.03 1.37
C GLU A 626 14.02 -30.61 0.84
N ARG A 627 13.69 -30.99 -0.40
CA ARG A 627 12.61 -30.38 -1.19
C ARG A 627 11.24 -30.41 -0.51
N GLY A 628 10.86 -31.56 0.05
CA GLY A 628 9.58 -31.71 0.76
C GLY A 628 9.52 -30.86 2.03
N TYR A 629 10.62 -30.77 2.78
CA TYR A 629 10.71 -29.95 3.98
C TYR A 629 10.66 -28.46 3.65
N LEU A 630 11.33 -28.04 2.56
CA LEU A 630 11.26 -26.67 2.05
C LEU A 630 9.83 -26.27 1.68
N LEU A 631 9.13 -27.10 0.90
CA LEU A 631 7.76 -26.78 0.47
C LEU A 631 6.74 -26.83 1.62
N ALA A 632 6.87 -27.78 2.56
CA ALA A 632 6.04 -27.80 3.76
C ALA A 632 6.30 -26.57 4.66
N GLY A 633 7.57 -26.19 4.83
CA GLY A 633 7.97 -24.98 5.54
C GLY A 633 7.43 -23.71 4.89
N TRP A 634 7.54 -23.60 3.56
CA TRP A 634 6.95 -22.51 2.77
C TRP A 634 5.43 -22.43 2.97
N ALA A 635 4.71 -23.54 2.80
CA ALA A 635 3.25 -23.56 2.94
C ALA A 635 2.80 -23.13 4.35
N LEU A 636 3.48 -23.60 5.39
CA LEU A 636 3.23 -23.16 6.77
C LEU A 636 3.59 -21.68 6.99
N SER A 637 4.62 -21.16 6.31
CA SER A 637 5.00 -19.75 6.37
C SER A 637 3.93 -18.84 5.77
N GLU A 638 3.33 -19.22 4.64
CA GLU A 638 2.19 -18.49 4.05
C GLU A 638 1.03 -18.37 5.04
N ARG A 639 0.88 -19.36 5.93
CA ARG A 639 -0.16 -19.41 6.97
C ARG A 639 0.29 -18.90 8.33
N ARG A 640 1.46 -18.25 8.37
CA ARG A 640 2.06 -17.69 9.59
C ARG A 640 2.14 -18.71 10.72
N GLN A 641 2.26 -20.00 10.42
CA GLN A 641 2.45 -21.05 11.42
C GLN A 641 3.93 -21.04 11.87
N TYR A 642 4.35 -19.93 12.49
CA TYR A 642 5.76 -19.55 12.70
C TYR A 642 6.61 -20.69 13.26
N SER A 643 6.24 -21.23 14.43
CA SER A 643 7.05 -22.26 15.08
C SER A 643 7.05 -23.59 14.31
N GLN A 644 5.97 -23.91 13.59
CA GLN A 644 5.87 -25.15 12.83
C GLN A 644 6.68 -25.04 11.54
N SER A 645 6.52 -23.94 10.80
CA SER A 645 7.29 -23.63 9.59
C SER A 645 8.79 -23.63 9.87
N ALA A 646 9.24 -22.99 10.96
CA ALA A 646 10.65 -22.97 11.36
C ALA A 646 11.26 -24.38 11.48
N VAL A 647 10.54 -25.34 12.09
CA VAL A 647 11.02 -26.74 12.21
C VAL A 647 11.26 -27.40 10.85
N PHE A 648 10.36 -27.20 9.88
CA PHE A 648 10.54 -27.76 8.54
C PHE A 648 11.65 -27.04 7.76
N LEU A 649 11.75 -25.71 7.86
CA LEU A 649 12.78 -24.92 7.19
C LEU A 649 14.18 -25.20 7.76
N GLU A 650 14.32 -25.37 9.07
CA GLU A 650 15.58 -25.76 9.71
C GLU A 650 16.07 -27.14 9.24
N GLU A 651 15.16 -28.10 9.09
CA GLU A 651 15.50 -29.42 8.54
C GLU A 651 15.87 -29.35 7.05
N ALA A 652 15.19 -28.51 6.26
CA ALA A 652 15.56 -28.25 4.87
C ALA A 652 16.98 -27.65 4.78
N MET A 653 17.28 -26.65 5.62
CA MET A 653 18.63 -26.07 5.73
C MET A 653 19.68 -27.09 6.19
N ARG A 654 19.32 -28.02 7.09
CA ARG A 654 20.24 -29.06 7.56
C ARG A 654 20.57 -30.05 6.43
N ARG A 655 19.59 -30.38 5.58
CA ARG A 655 19.77 -31.27 4.44
C ARG A 655 20.57 -30.58 3.32
N GLN A 656 20.29 -29.30 3.03
CA GLN A 656 20.99 -28.52 2.01
C GLN A 656 21.53 -27.17 2.56
N PRO A 657 22.69 -27.17 3.24
CA PRO A 657 23.18 -25.99 4.00
C PRO A 657 23.72 -24.83 3.16
N ASN A 658 23.90 -25.04 1.86
CA ASN A 658 24.41 -24.05 0.91
C ASN A 658 23.32 -23.51 -0.04
N SER A 659 22.07 -23.96 0.12
CA SER A 659 20.90 -23.41 -0.55
C SER A 659 20.34 -22.23 0.28
N PRO A 660 20.23 -21.02 -0.30
CA PRO A 660 19.74 -19.85 0.44
C PRO A 660 18.22 -19.89 0.68
N GLU A 661 17.45 -20.65 -0.09
CA GLU A 661 15.99 -20.59 -0.14
C GLU A 661 15.32 -20.83 1.23
N ALA A 662 15.72 -21.90 1.92
CA ALA A 662 15.19 -22.20 3.26
C ALA A 662 15.62 -21.15 4.30
N ALA A 663 16.84 -20.62 4.19
CA ALA A 663 17.36 -19.58 5.08
C ALA A 663 16.66 -18.22 4.86
N ILE A 664 16.30 -17.88 3.61
CA ILE A 664 15.50 -16.70 3.27
C ILE A 664 14.13 -16.80 3.94
N LEU A 665 13.42 -17.92 3.71
CA LEU A 665 12.10 -18.12 4.30
C LEU A 665 12.16 -18.10 5.82
N LEU A 666 13.15 -18.76 6.43
CA LEU A 666 13.33 -18.78 7.88
C LEU A 666 13.62 -17.38 8.42
N GLY A 667 14.55 -16.64 7.80
CA GLY A 667 14.88 -15.28 8.23
C GLY A 667 13.70 -14.32 8.22
N LEU A 668 12.92 -14.33 7.13
CA LEU A 668 11.73 -13.49 6.99
C LEU A 668 10.60 -13.91 7.94
N LEU A 669 10.39 -15.21 8.13
CA LEU A 669 9.42 -15.76 9.06
C LEU A 669 9.76 -15.42 10.52
N GLU A 670 11.02 -15.60 10.91
CA GLU A 670 11.51 -15.30 12.25
C GLU A 670 11.38 -13.80 12.55
N LEU A 671 11.68 -12.94 11.57
CA LEU A 671 11.47 -11.50 11.65
C LEU A 671 10.00 -11.19 11.93
N GLN A 672 9.07 -11.73 11.14
CA GLN A 672 7.63 -11.54 11.36
C GLN A 672 7.17 -12.05 12.73
N SER A 673 7.78 -13.12 13.22
CA SER A 673 7.44 -13.68 14.54
C SER A 673 8.06 -12.94 15.73
N GLY A 674 8.81 -11.87 15.51
CA GLY A 674 9.51 -11.10 16.54
C GLY A 674 10.72 -11.81 17.17
N ARG A 675 11.22 -12.88 16.53
CA ARG A 675 12.41 -13.62 16.97
C ARG A 675 13.66 -13.06 16.32
N ASP A 676 13.92 -11.78 16.59
CA ASP A 676 14.90 -10.96 15.88
C ASP A 676 16.32 -11.57 15.83
N LEU A 677 16.78 -12.23 16.89
CA LEU A 677 18.11 -12.88 16.92
C LEU A 677 18.20 -14.10 15.99
N ASN A 678 17.12 -14.88 15.90
CA ASN A 678 17.06 -16.02 14.97
C ASN A 678 17.00 -15.49 13.53
N ALA A 679 16.19 -14.46 13.29
CA ALA A 679 16.09 -13.79 12.00
C ALA A 679 17.45 -13.24 11.54
N LEU A 680 18.16 -12.54 12.43
CA LEU A 680 19.51 -12.01 12.18
C LEU A 680 20.49 -13.13 11.80
N THR A 681 20.43 -14.27 12.51
CA THR A 681 21.30 -15.42 12.24
C THR A 681 21.02 -16.02 10.86
N ALA A 682 19.75 -16.23 10.52
CA ALA A 682 19.36 -16.77 9.22
C ALA A 682 19.66 -15.78 8.08
N LEU A 683 19.33 -14.49 8.22
CA LEU A 683 19.55 -13.48 7.18
C LEU A 683 21.02 -13.17 6.93
N ARG A 684 21.89 -13.22 7.95
CA ARG A 684 23.34 -13.15 7.75
C ARG A 684 23.85 -14.32 6.91
N ARG A 685 23.32 -15.52 7.14
CA ARG A 685 23.64 -16.68 6.31
C ARG A 685 23.17 -16.48 4.86
N VAL A 686 22.00 -15.87 4.66
CA VAL A 686 21.54 -15.49 3.32
C VAL A 686 22.50 -14.50 2.67
N ALA A 687 22.96 -13.46 3.37
CA ALA A 687 23.90 -12.49 2.80
C ALA A 687 25.25 -13.13 2.38
N GLU A 688 25.66 -14.23 3.02
CA GLU A 688 26.82 -15.03 2.60
C GLU A 688 26.56 -15.87 1.33
N LEU A 689 25.36 -16.46 1.22
CA LEU A 689 24.99 -17.40 0.15
C LEU A 689 24.44 -16.70 -1.10
N ASP A 690 23.69 -15.62 -0.91
CA ASP A 690 23.00 -14.87 -1.94
C ASP A 690 22.96 -13.35 -1.64
N PRO A 691 24.05 -12.63 -1.93
CA PRO A 691 24.14 -11.20 -1.66
C PRO A 691 23.19 -10.33 -2.52
N PHE A 692 22.47 -10.91 -3.49
CA PHE A 692 21.57 -10.18 -4.38
C PHE A 692 20.11 -10.22 -3.94
N ASN A 693 19.76 -11.01 -2.93
CA ASN A 693 18.37 -11.07 -2.46
C ASN A 693 17.98 -9.77 -1.76
N ALA A 694 17.29 -8.87 -2.48
CA ALA A 694 16.95 -7.54 -1.99
C ALA A 694 16.08 -7.58 -0.72
N ARG A 695 15.09 -8.48 -0.68
CA ARG A 695 14.18 -8.62 0.44
C ARG A 695 14.89 -9.05 1.72
N ALA A 696 15.78 -10.03 1.63
CA ALA A 696 16.58 -10.50 2.76
C ALA A 696 17.57 -9.43 3.24
N ASN A 697 18.24 -8.74 2.32
CA ASN A 697 19.18 -7.68 2.65
C ASN A 697 18.51 -6.48 3.34
N ASN A 698 17.35 -6.03 2.83
CA ASN A 698 16.57 -4.96 3.47
C ASN A 698 16.15 -5.36 4.90
N SER A 699 15.73 -6.61 5.06
CA SER A 699 15.32 -7.15 6.36
C SER A 699 16.51 -7.26 7.33
N LEU A 700 17.69 -7.61 6.83
CA LEU A 700 18.93 -7.63 7.62
C LEU A 700 19.33 -6.22 8.07
N GLU A 701 19.33 -5.24 7.15
CA GLU A 701 19.66 -3.85 7.45
C GLU A 701 18.71 -3.27 8.51
N LEU A 702 17.41 -3.52 8.37
CA LEU A 702 16.42 -3.16 9.37
C LEU A 702 16.73 -3.77 10.75
N LEU A 703 17.01 -5.07 10.82
CA LEU A 703 17.33 -5.72 12.09
C LEU A 703 18.60 -5.15 12.73
N GLU A 704 19.62 -4.83 11.92
CA GLU A 704 20.85 -4.22 12.41
C GLU A 704 20.63 -2.78 12.94
N GLU A 705 19.72 -2.03 12.32
CA GLU A 705 19.29 -0.71 12.83
C GLU A 705 18.50 -0.85 14.14
N ILE A 706 17.54 -1.78 14.19
CA ILE A 706 16.67 -2.02 15.35
C ILE A 706 17.45 -2.47 16.60
N VAL A 707 18.63 -3.10 16.43
CA VAL A 707 19.53 -3.43 17.56
C VAL A 707 19.94 -2.18 18.36
N GLY A 708 19.97 -1.01 17.73
CA GLY A 708 20.27 0.26 18.38
C GLY A 708 19.08 0.92 19.10
N TYR A 709 17.88 0.35 19.02
CA TYR A 709 16.68 0.94 19.59
C TYR A 709 16.60 0.71 21.10
N GLU A 710 16.06 1.70 21.82
CA GLU A 710 15.78 1.61 23.25
C GLU A 710 14.36 1.08 23.50
N THR A 711 14.07 0.63 24.73
CA THR A 711 12.78 0.05 25.08
C THR A 711 12.21 0.58 26.38
N PHE A 712 10.89 0.76 26.41
CA PHE A 712 10.08 0.81 27.62
C PHE A 712 9.29 -0.50 27.76
N GLU A 713 9.05 -0.94 28.98
CA GLU A 713 8.41 -2.25 29.23
C GLU A 713 7.37 -2.13 30.35
N SER A 714 6.22 -2.77 30.13
CA SER A 714 5.14 -2.96 31.11
C SER A 714 4.88 -4.46 31.30
N ASP A 715 3.75 -4.84 31.94
CA ASP A 715 3.44 -6.24 32.21
C ASP A 715 3.20 -7.03 30.91
N HIS A 716 2.55 -6.42 29.92
CA HIS A 716 2.17 -7.10 28.68
C HIS A 716 2.86 -6.57 27.41
N PHE A 717 3.58 -5.43 27.49
CA PHE A 717 4.12 -4.77 26.31
C PHE A 717 5.61 -4.40 26.44
N ILE A 718 6.28 -4.39 25.29
CA ILE A 718 7.61 -3.80 25.11
C ILE A 718 7.49 -2.77 24.00
N VAL A 719 7.69 -1.49 24.28
CA VAL A 719 7.68 -0.42 23.26
C VAL A 719 9.11 -0.07 22.90
N ARG A 720 9.48 -0.34 21.65
CA ARG A 720 10.81 -0.15 21.07
C ARG A 720 10.82 1.07 20.16
N TYR A 721 11.82 1.94 20.32
CA TYR A 721 11.90 3.21 19.59
C TYR A 721 13.35 3.61 19.29
N LYS A 722 13.53 4.43 18.26
CA LYS A 722 14.83 5.05 17.95
C LYS A 722 15.11 6.18 18.97
N PRO A 723 16.27 6.20 19.66
CA PRO A 723 16.59 7.27 20.59
C PRO A 723 16.49 8.67 19.96
N GLY A 724 15.81 9.58 20.64
CA GLY A 724 15.50 10.92 20.12
C GLY A 724 14.09 11.37 20.46
N ILE A 725 13.47 12.11 19.55
CA ILE A 725 12.14 12.71 19.75
C ILE A 725 11.03 11.66 19.99
N ASP A 726 11.18 10.44 19.46
CA ASP A 726 10.17 9.37 19.57
C ASP A 726 10.11 8.73 20.98
N GLU A 727 11.09 9.05 21.85
CA GLU A 727 11.03 8.71 23.28
C GLU A 727 9.77 9.29 23.95
N ILE A 728 9.31 10.45 23.48
CA ILE A 728 8.10 11.12 23.99
C ILE A 728 6.90 10.17 23.89
N LEU A 729 6.64 9.67 22.68
CA LEU A 729 5.51 8.78 22.43
C LEU A 729 5.75 7.43 23.09
N ALA A 730 6.93 6.84 22.93
CA ALA A 730 7.24 5.51 23.44
C ALA A 730 6.96 5.36 24.95
N ARG A 731 7.33 6.37 25.73
CA ARG A 731 7.08 6.43 27.18
C ARG A 731 5.58 6.54 27.50
N GLU A 732 4.84 7.30 26.70
CA GLU A 732 3.42 7.60 26.90
C GLU A 732 2.48 6.45 26.47
N MET A 733 2.99 5.47 25.71
CA MET A 733 2.19 4.35 25.20
C MET A 733 1.82 3.30 26.25
N LEU A 734 2.64 3.09 27.29
CA LEU A 734 2.47 1.96 28.20
C LEU A 734 1.11 1.96 28.91
N GLU A 735 0.67 3.09 29.47
CA GLU A 735 -0.61 3.14 30.19
C GLU A 735 -1.82 2.91 29.27
N PRO A 736 -1.96 3.57 28.10
CA PRO A 736 -3.04 3.27 27.16
C PRO A 736 -3.02 1.84 26.64
N LEU A 737 -1.83 1.25 26.42
CA LEU A 737 -1.70 -0.15 26.01
C LEU A 737 -2.23 -1.12 27.07
N GLU A 738 -1.91 -0.91 28.35
CA GLU A 738 -2.42 -1.76 29.43
C GLU A 738 -3.94 -1.63 29.61
N LYS A 739 -4.50 -0.43 29.41
CA LYS A 739 -5.97 -0.24 29.37
C LYS A 739 -6.62 -0.96 28.20
N ALA A 740 -6.02 -0.87 27.01
CA ALA A 740 -6.47 -1.60 25.84
C ALA A 740 -6.40 -3.12 26.10
N HIS A 741 -5.34 -3.59 26.76
CA HIS A 741 -5.20 -4.99 27.17
C HIS A 741 -6.37 -5.46 28.03
N GLU A 742 -6.70 -4.74 29.10
CA GLU A 742 -7.83 -5.08 29.97
C GLU A 742 -9.16 -5.16 29.20
N ARG A 743 -9.40 -4.21 28.29
CA ARG A 743 -10.61 -4.14 27.46
C ARG A 743 -10.71 -5.29 26.46
N ILE A 744 -9.62 -5.58 25.75
CA ILE A 744 -9.57 -6.51 24.62
C ILE A 744 -9.50 -7.95 25.12
N THR A 745 -8.73 -8.23 26.17
CA THR A 745 -8.58 -9.60 26.71
C THR A 745 -9.69 -9.98 27.69
N GLY A 746 -10.54 -9.03 28.08
CA GLY A 746 -11.71 -9.27 28.93
C GLY A 746 -12.83 -10.08 28.26
N VAL A 747 -13.90 -10.36 29.01
CA VAL A 747 -15.05 -11.19 28.58
C VAL A 747 -16.34 -10.40 28.30
N VAL A 748 -16.31 -9.08 28.53
CA VAL A 748 -17.50 -8.22 28.46
C VAL A 748 -17.53 -7.53 27.09
N ASN A 749 -18.73 -7.35 26.52
CA ASN A 749 -18.97 -6.63 25.26
C ASN A 749 -17.99 -7.04 24.15
N GLY A 750 -18.02 -8.32 23.78
CA GLY A 750 -17.24 -8.84 22.65
C GLY A 750 -15.74 -8.98 22.84
N GLY A 751 -15.21 -8.85 24.07
CA GLY A 751 -13.80 -9.12 24.37
C GLY A 751 -13.38 -10.57 24.09
N ILE A 752 -12.07 -10.81 23.93
CA ILE A 752 -11.51 -12.02 23.32
C ILE A 752 -11.17 -13.12 24.33
N ASP A 753 -11.26 -12.88 25.65
CA ASP A 753 -10.98 -13.87 26.70
C ASP A 753 -9.67 -14.67 26.48
N HIS A 754 -8.62 -13.98 26.05
CA HIS A 754 -7.34 -14.60 25.73
C HIS A 754 -6.20 -13.62 25.99
N VAL A 755 -5.12 -14.12 26.59
CA VAL A 755 -3.89 -13.34 26.82
C VAL A 755 -2.79 -13.98 25.99
N PRO A 756 -2.11 -13.21 25.11
CA PRO A 756 -0.96 -13.70 24.37
C PRO A 756 0.10 -14.28 25.30
N ALA A 757 0.69 -15.41 24.91
CA ALA A 757 1.65 -16.14 25.75
C ALA A 757 2.97 -15.38 26.01
N GLN A 758 3.26 -14.36 25.21
CA GLN A 758 4.43 -13.50 25.32
C GLN A 758 4.02 -12.04 25.24
N LYS A 759 4.88 -11.15 25.74
CA LYS A 759 4.67 -9.71 25.63
C LYS A 759 4.60 -9.30 24.16
N THR A 760 3.68 -8.41 23.84
CA THR A 760 3.59 -7.82 22.49
C THR A 760 4.65 -6.74 22.35
N VAL A 761 5.47 -6.84 21.30
CA VAL A 761 6.47 -5.81 20.98
C VAL A 761 5.81 -4.77 20.08
N ILE A 762 5.83 -3.52 20.51
CA ILE A 762 5.41 -2.37 19.72
C ILE A 762 6.66 -1.68 19.19
N GLU A 763 6.80 -1.54 17.88
CA GLU A 763 7.95 -0.90 17.27
C GLU A 763 7.55 0.41 16.59
N LEU A 764 8.05 1.53 17.14
CA LEU A 764 7.88 2.85 16.56
C LEU A 764 8.91 3.07 15.45
N MET A 765 8.42 3.13 14.22
CA MET A 765 9.23 3.31 13.03
C MET A 765 9.37 4.80 12.73
N PRO A 766 10.61 5.30 12.53
CA PRO A 766 10.86 6.73 12.42
C PRO A 766 10.32 7.36 11.12
N ASN A 767 10.02 6.54 10.11
CA ASN A 767 9.39 6.97 8.87
C ASN A 767 8.71 5.79 8.16
N HIS A 768 7.98 6.10 7.09
CA HIS A 768 7.17 5.13 6.36
C HIS A 768 7.98 4.02 5.67
N ALA A 769 9.19 4.34 5.19
CA ALA A 769 10.03 3.35 4.50
C ALA A 769 10.49 2.24 5.45
N TRP A 770 10.95 2.60 6.65
CA TRP A 770 11.33 1.62 7.68
C TRP A 770 10.13 0.78 8.13
N PHE A 771 8.97 1.42 8.29
CA PHE A 771 7.72 0.74 8.57
C PHE A 771 7.38 -0.30 7.50
N ALA A 772 7.41 0.08 6.22
CA ALA A 772 7.12 -0.82 5.12
C ALA A 772 8.11 -2.01 5.07
N VAL A 773 9.42 -1.78 5.27
CA VAL A 773 10.41 -2.86 5.31
C VAL A 773 10.13 -3.82 6.47
N ARG A 774 9.71 -3.34 7.65
CA ARG A 774 9.38 -4.19 8.79
C ARG A 774 8.24 -5.17 8.53
N ILE A 775 7.27 -4.75 7.73
CA ILE A 775 6.07 -5.54 7.43
C ILE A 775 6.27 -6.44 6.21
N ALA A 776 6.80 -5.89 5.11
CA ALA A 776 6.86 -6.58 3.82
C ALA A 776 8.28 -7.01 3.40
N GLY A 777 9.33 -6.46 4.01
CA GLY A 777 10.71 -6.53 3.52
C GLY A 777 10.99 -5.59 2.34
N MET A 778 10.05 -4.69 2.03
CA MET A 778 10.10 -3.72 0.92
C MET A 778 9.66 -2.33 1.42
N PRO A 779 10.21 -1.23 0.88
CA PRO A 779 10.03 0.12 1.43
C PRO A 779 8.68 0.79 1.09
N GLN A 780 7.71 0.06 0.55
CA GLN A 780 6.39 0.60 0.19
C GLN A 780 5.27 -0.33 0.68
N ILE A 781 4.29 0.25 1.39
CA ILE A 781 3.02 -0.36 1.79
C ILE A 781 1.99 0.77 1.96
N HIS A 782 0.69 0.49 1.88
CA HIS A 782 -0.35 1.53 2.00
C HIS A 782 -1.02 1.62 3.38
N THR A 783 -0.47 0.96 4.39
CA THR A 783 -1.01 0.98 5.78
C THR A 783 -0.14 1.84 6.70
N ILE A 784 -0.65 2.13 7.90
CA ILE A 784 -0.06 3.04 8.89
C ILE A 784 0.53 2.28 10.09
N ALA A 785 -0.06 1.12 10.38
CA ALA A 785 0.38 0.14 11.35
C ALA A 785 0.04 -1.26 10.83
N ALA A 786 0.70 -2.27 11.39
CA ALA A 786 0.34 -3.66 11.13
C ALA A 786 0.85 -4.58 12.24
N SER A 787 -0.01 -5.51 12.65
CA SER A 787 0.33 -6.64 13.49
C SER A 787 0.78 -7.85 12.67
N THR A 788 1.89 -8.47 13.08
CA THR A 788 2.30 -9.80 12.62
C THR A 788 1.91 -10.90 13.62
N GLY A 789 1.09 -10.57 14.62
CA GLY A 789 0.86 -11.36 15.82
C GLY A 789 1.67 -10.78 16.97
N PRO A 790 2.85 -11.33 17.32
CA PRO A 790 3.59 -10.89 18.50
C PRO A 790 4.27 -9.52 18.39
N VAL A 791 4.34 -8.95 17.18
CA VAL A 791 4.91 -7.63 16.92
C VAL A 791 3.86 -6.76 16.24
N ILE A 792 3.74 -5.52 16.72
CA ILE A 792 3.02 -4.45 16.05
C ILE A 792 4.06 -3.40 15.65
N ALA A 793 4.16 -3.10 14.37
CA ALA A 793 4.94 -1.95 13.91
C ALA A 793 3.99 -0.82 13.51
N MET A 794 4.41 0.43 13.73
CA MET A 794 3.66 1.60 13.29
C MET A 794 4.60 2.75 12.92
N GLU A 795 4.22 3.52 11.91
CA GLU A 795 4.86 4.82 11.64
C GLU A 795 4.48 5.81 12.75
N VAL A 796 5.43 6.57 13.29
CA VAL A 796 5.08 7.58 14.30
C VAL A 796 4.10 8.63 13.74
N PRO A 797 3.04 9.03 14.49
CA PRO A 797 2.00 9.98 14.05
C PRO A 797 2.56 11.41 14.02
N ARG A 798 3.32 11.72 12.98
CA ARG A 798 4.07 12.97 12.83
C ARG A 798 4.05 13.44 11.38
N GLU A 799 4.04 14.75 11.19
CA GLU A 799 4.21 15.37 9.87
C GLU A 799 5.69 15.61 9.53
N GLY A 800 5.99 15.73 8.23
CA GLY A 800 7.31 16.12 7.74
C GLY A 800 7.96 15.10 6.80
N PRO A 801 9.22 15.35 6.38
CA PRO A 801 9.88 14.56 5.35
C PRO A 801 9.97 13.07 5.68
N GLY A 802 9.52 12.22 4.76
CA GLY A 802 9.53 10.76 4.91
C GLY A 802 8.32 10.18 5.66
N HIS A 803 7.44 11.03 6.18
CA HIS A 803 6.15 10.62 6.71
C HIS A 803 5.09 10.65 5.61
N LYS A 804 4.25 9.61 5.53
CA LYS A 804 3.18 9.53 4.52
C LYS A 804 1.77 9.66 5.09
N VAL A 805 1.63 9.48 6.41
CA VAL A 805 0.32 9.38 7.07
C VAL A 805 -0.05 10.66 7.81
N GLY A 806 0.93 11.39 8.34
CA GLY A 806 0.69 12.57 9.17
C GLY A 806 0.20 12.22 10.57
N VAL A 807 -0.67 13.06 11.12
CA VAL A 807 -1.24 12.89 12.47
C VAL A 807 -2.48 11.98 12.45
N TYR A 808 -2.63 11.17 13.49
CA TYR A 808 -3.77 10.28 13.65
C TYR A 808 -3.90 9.81 15.11
N ASP A 809 -5.08 9.36 15.51
CA ASP A 809 -5.32 8.80 16.84
C ASP A 809 -4.61 7.46 17.04
N TRP A 810 -3.37 7.50 17.50
CA TRP A 810 -2.56 6.30 17.70
C TRP A 810 -3.15 5.34 18.74
N ARG A 811 -3.97 5.83 19.70
CA ARG A 811 -4.58 4.97 20.73
C ARG A 811 -5.60 4.03 20.10
N ARG A 812 -6.40 4.53 19.16
CA ARG A 812 -7.38 3.75 18.40
C ARG A 812 -6.68 2.75 17.49
N VAL A 813 -5.67 3.21 16.74
CA VAL A 813 -4.88 2.35 15.84
C VAL A 813 -4.19 1.23 16.61
N ILE A 814 -3.54 1.52 17.74
CA ILE A 814 -2.82 0.48 18.48
C ILE A 814 -3.78 -0.51 19.16
N ALA A 815 -4.97 -0.07 19.58
CA ALA A 815 -6.00 -0.97 20.07
C ALA A 815 -6.46 -1.93 18.97
N HIS A 816 -6.72 -1.43 17.77
CA HIS A 816 -7.05 -2.24 16.59
C HIS A 816 -5.98 -3.31 16.31
N GLU A 817 -4.71 -2.91 16.21
CA GLU A 817 -3.60 -3.85 15.97
C GLU A 817 -3.39 -4.85 17.11
N TYR A 818 -3.67 -4.44 18.35
CA TYR A 818 -3.59 -5.34 19.50
C TYR A 818 -4.72 -6.37 19.48
N VAL A 819 -5.91 -6.04 18.98
CA VAL A 819 -6.96 -7.05 18.75
C VAL A 819 -6.45 -8.13 17.83
N HIS A 820 -5.85 -7.80 16.68
CA HIS A 820 -5.25 -8.80 15.80
C HIS A 820 -4.23 -9.67 16.54
N THR A 821 -3.37 -9.07 17.36
CA THR A 821 -2.40 -9.81 18.17
C THR A 821 -3.06 -10.87 19.06
N VAL A 822 -4.13 -10.49 19.75
CA VAL A 822 -4.86 -11.38 20.66
C VAL A 822 -5.65 -12.44 19.89
N THR A 823 -6.36 -12.08 18.82
CA THR A 823 -7.17 -13.01 18.02
C THR A 823 -6.30 -14.02 17.28
N LEU A 824 -5.19 -13.58 16.69
CA LEU A 824 -4.19 -14.44 16.06
C LEU A 824 -3.56 -15.40 17.08
N SER A 825 -3.25 -14.92 18.28
CA SER A 825 -2.72 -15.77 19.35
C SER A 825 -3.73 -16.84 19.79
N ARG A 826 -5.02 -16.48 19.97
CA ARG A 826 -6.09 -17.41 20.35
C ARG A 826 -6.30 -18.48 19.27
N THR A 827 -6.33 -18.05 18.01
CA THR A 827 -6.67 -18.90 16.86
C THR A 827 -5.49 -19.62 16.24
N LYS A 828 -4.26 -19.43 16.77
CA LYS A 828 -3.02 -19.93 16.17
C LYS A 828 -2.84 -19.48 14.71
N ASN A 829 -3.21 -18.23 14.40
CA ASN A 829 -3.21 -17.64 13.06
C ASN A 829 -4.15 -18.30 12.03
N ARG A 830 -5.26 -18.92 12.47
CA ARG A 830 -6.18 -19.68 11.60
C ARG A 830 -7.56 -19.01 11.44
N LEU A 831 -7.68 -17.75 11.83
CA LEU A 831 -8.91 -16.98 11.77
C LEU A 831 -9.16 -16.43 10.35
N PRO A 832 -10.40 -16.46 9.82
CA PRO A 832 -10.72 -15.77 8.57
C PRO A 832 -10.41 -14.27 8.63
N HIS A 833 -10.01 -13.70 7.49
CA HIS A 833 -9.58 -12.30 7.43
C HIS A 833 -10.71 -11.36 7.87
N TRP A 834 -11.91 -11.53 7.34
CA TRP A 834 -13.03 -10.65 7.72
C TRP A 834 -13.32 -10.68 9.23
N PHE A 835 -13.15 -11.83 9.89
CA PHE A 835 -13.48 -12.00 11.30
C PHE A 835 -12.49 -11.26 12.19
N THR A 836 -11.20 -11.27 11.84
CA THR A 836 -10.19 -10.53 12.59
C THR A 836 -10.38 -9.02 12.45
N GLU A 837 -10.71 -8.54 11.25
CA GLU A 837 -11.02 -7.11 11.00
C GLU A 837 -12.30 -6.68 11.72
N ALA A 838 -13.33 -7.53 11.68
CA ALA A 838 -14.59 -7.28 12.35
C ALA A 838 -14.43 -7.14 13.87
N ALA A 839 -13.65 -8.04 14.49
CA ALA A 839 -13.33 -7.96 15.91
C ALA A 839 -12.50 -6.71 16.24
N ALA A 840 -11.51 -6.37 15.41
CA ALA A 840 -10.66 -5.21 15.59
C ALA A 840 -11.47 -3.90 15.52
N GLN A 841 -12.30 -3.74 14.48
CA GLN A 841 -13.16 -2.57 14.32
C GLN A 841 -14.17 -2.41 15.47
N TYR A 842 -14.74 -3.52 15.96
CA TYR A 842 -15.68 -3.49 17.08
C TYR A 842 -15.02 -3.11 18.41
N LEU A 843 -13.81 -3.61 18.66
CA LEU A 843 -13.08 -3.39 19.92
C LEU A 843 -12.26 -2.09 19.95
N GLU A 844 -12.29 -1.29 18.89
CA GLU A 844 -11.87 0.12 18.94
C GLU A 844 -12.77 0.97 19.86
N ASP A 845 -14.00 0.51 20.14
CA ASP A 845 -15.04 1.22 20.90
C ASP A 845 -15.41 2.61 20.31
N ALA A 846 -15.01 2.90 19.07
CA ALA A 846 -15.34 4.11 18.36
C ALA A 846 -16.73 4.03 17.69
N PRO A 847 -17.56 5.08 17.76
CA PRO A 847 -18.79 5.16 16.98
C PRO A 847 -18.50 5.12 15.48
N ARG A 848 -19.43 4.55 14.70
CA ARG A 848 -19.40 4.64 13.23
C ARG A 848 -19.61 6.09 12.79
N ASP A 849 -18.83 6.52 11.80
CA ASP A 849 -18.97 7.82 11.14
C ASP A 849 -20.17 7.84 10.17
N GLU A 850 -20.51 9.04 9.70
CA GLU A 850 -21.63 9.25 8.77
C GLU A 850 -21.44 8.48 7.47
N GLN A 851 -20.23 8.53 6.89
CA GLN A 851 -19.91 7.92 5.60
C GLN A 851 -20.12 6.41 5.63
N THR A 852 -19.64 5.76 6.67
CA THR A 852 -19.79 4.33 6.94
C THR A 852 -21.27 3.95 7.07
N CYS A 853 -22.04 4.74 7.84
CA CYS A 853 -23.48 4.51 8.00
C CYS A 853 -24.24 4.64 6.67
N ARG A 854 -23.91 5.65 5.85
CA ARG A 854 -24.52 5.86 4.53
C ARG A 854 -24.15 4.76 3.53
N LEU A 855 -22.89 4.33 3.50
CA LEU A 855 -22.44 3.21 2.68
C LEU A 855 -23.20 1.93 3.04
N LEU A 856 -23.30 1.62 4.34
CA LEU A 856 -24.05 0.45 4.80
C LEU A 856 -25.54 0.54 4.48
N ALA A 857 -26.16 1.71 4.68
CA ALA A 857 -27.56 1.94 4.31
C ALA A 857 -27.81 1.64 2.84
N LEU A 858 -27.00 2.22 1.95
CA LEU A 858 -27.06 1.96 0.52
C LEU A 858 -26.97 0.46 0.20
N LYS A 859 -25.96 -0.23 0.74
CA LYS A 859 -25.71 -1.65 0.44
C LYS A 859 -26.78 -2.58 1.02
N VAL A 860 -27.32 -2.29 2.20
CA VAL A 860 -28.45 -3.03 2.79
C VAL A 860 -29.70 -2.86 1.92
N GLN A 861 -30.05 -1.63 1.55
CA GLN A 861 -31.26 -1.32 0.79
C GLN A 861 -31.21 -1.88 -0.64
N GLN A 862 -30.03 -1.93 -1.25
CA GLN A 862 -29.82 -2.52 -2.58
C GLN A 862 -29.61 -4.04 -2.56
N ASN A 863 -29.58 -4.67 -1.37
CA ASN A 863 -29.26 -6.09 -1.18
C ASN A 863 -27.89 -6.48 -1.78
N GLU A 864 -26.89 -5.63 -1.58
CA GLU A 864 -25.52 -5.74 -2.08
C GLU A 864 -24.49 -6.09 -0.98
N LEU A 865 -24.94 -6.55 0.19
CA LEU A 865 -24.04 -7.06 1.24
C LEU A 865 -23.32 -8.32 0.76
N PHE A 866 -22.03 -8.44 1.11
CA PHE A 866 -21.20 -9.59 0.76
C PHE A 866 -21.60 -10.84 1.55
N ASP A 867 -21.49 -12.01 0.93
CA ASP A 867 -21.51 -13.28 1.65
C ASP A 867 -20.17 -13.57 2.35
N MET A 868 -20.13 -14.63 3.16
CA MET A 868 -18.97 -15.01 3.99
C MET A 868 -17.71 -15.32 3.16
N SER A 869 -17.88 -15.80 1.92
CA SER A 869 -16.75 -16.06 1.01
C SER A 869 -16.26 -14.76 0.37
N THR A 870 -17.18 -13.96 -0.15
CA THR A 870 -16.91 -12.73 -0.89
C THR A 870 -16.25 -11.68 -0.01
N ILE A 871 -16.68 -11.52 1.24
CA ILE A 871 -16.13 -10.50 2.15
C ILE A 871 -14.62 -10.71 2.38
N ASN A 872 -14.15 -11.96 2.52
CA ASN A 872 -12.72 -12.27 2.65
C ASN A 872 -11.92 -11.81 1.41
N ILE A 873 -12.49 -11.99 0.21
CA ILE A 873 -11.84 -11.61 -1.04
C ILE A 873 -11.78 -10.08 -1.16
N MET A 874 -12.82 -9.34 -0.75
CA MET A 874 -12.89 -7.89 -0.96
C MET A 874 -11.86 -7.08 -0.18
N PHE A 875 -11.33 -7.61 0.94
CA PHE A 875 -10.19 -6.98 1.63
C PHE A 875 -8.92 -6.96 0.76
N THR A 876 -8.67 -8.06 0.06
CA THR A 876 -7.43 -8.29 -0.69
C THR A 876 -7.54 -7.86 -2.16
N ARG A 877 -8.71 -8.04 -2.77
CA ARG A 877 -8.98 -7.74 -4.20
C ARG A 877 -10.35 -7.06 -4.35
N PRO A 878 -10.44 -5.77 -4.00
CA PRO A 878 -11.65 -5.00 -4.24
C PRO A 878 -11.94 -4.93 -5.75
N ARG A 879 -13.21 -5.02 -6.13
CA ARG A 879 -13.69 -4.88 -7.53
C ARG A 879 -14.11 -3.44 -7.82
N THR A 880 -14.62 -2.75 -6.81
CA THR A 880 -14.97 -1.33 -6.83
C THR A 880 -14.15 -0.57 -5.78
N PRO A 881 -13.99 0.76 -5.93
CA PRO A 881 -13.27 1.58 -4.94
C PRO A 881 -13.84 1.46 -3.51
N THR A 882 -15.15 1.22 -3.37
CA THR A 882 -15.83 1.14 -2.06
C THR A 882 -15.80 -0.25 -1.42
N ASP A 883 -15.39 -1.30 -2.14
CA ASP A 883 -15.55 -2.69 -1.66
C ASP A 883 -14.77 -2.96 -0.36
N ARG A 884 -13.54 -2.43 -0.24
CA ARG A 884 -12.74 -2.60 0.97
C ARG A 884 -13.38 -1.88 2.16
N GLN A 885 -13.83 -0.64 1.97
CA GLN A 885 -14.55 0.12 3.00
C GLN A 885 -15.84 -0.59 3.41
N GLN A 886 -16.59 -1.14 2.44
CA GLN A 886 -17.77 -1.95 2.71
C GLN A 886 -17.43 -3.19 3.54
N ALA A 887 -16.33 -3.88 3.23
CA ALA A 887 -15.93 -5.08 3.98
C ALA A 887 -15.64 -4.77 5.46
N TYR A 888 -14.90 -3.69 5.76
CA TYR A 888 -14.69 -3.22 7.14
C TYR A 888 -16.01 -2.86 7.82
N ALA A 889 -16.84 -2.04 7.16
CA ALA A 889 -18.11 -1.58 7.69
C ALA A 889 -19.09 -2.73 7.97
N GLN A 890 -19.21 -3.67 7.03
CA GLN A 890 -20.08 -4.83 7.12
C GLN A 890 -19.58 -5.81 8.18
N GLY A 891 -18.28 -6.10 8.22
CA GLY A 891 -17.67 -6.97 9.22
C GLY A 891 -17.94 -6.47 10.64
N HIS A 892 -17.69 -5.19 10.89
CA HIS A 892 -18.02 -4.55 12.18
C HIS A 892 -19.50 -4.72 12.55
N LEU A 893 -20.41 -4.49 11.59
CA LEU A 893 -21.85 -4.62 11.82
C LEU A 893 -22.26 -6.10 12.08
N MET A 894 -21.64 -7.06 11.40
CA MET A 894 -21.87 -8.50 11.60
C MET A 894 -21.36 -8.98 12.97
N TYR A 895 -20.23 -8.46 13.47
CA TYR A 895 -19.72 -8.80 14.80
C TYR A 895 -20.64 -8.28 15.91
N GLU A 896 -21.13 -7.04 15.77
CA GLU A 896 -22.16 -6.49 16.67
C GLU A 896 -23.43 -7.34 16.66
N TYR A 897 -23.95 -7.68 15.48
CA TYR A 897 -25.10 -8.57 15.34
C TYR A 897 -24.86 -9.92 16.03
N MET A 898 -23.68 -10.51 15.84
CA MET A 898 -23.33 -11.80 16.43
C MET A 898 -23.41 -11.75 17.96
N ILE A 899 -22.88 -10.70 18.57
CA ILE A 899 -22.94 -10.50 20.03
C ILE A 899 -24.37 -10.27 20.50
N GLU A 900 -25.14 -9.41 19.83
CA GLU A 900 -26.53 -9.12 20.21
C GLU A 900 -27.43 -10.36 20.10
N ARG A 901 -27.26 -11.15 19.04
CA ARG A 901 -28.14 -12.28 18.69
C ARG A 901 -27.77 -13.59 19.39
N PHE A 902 -26.48 -13.87 19.54
CA PHE A 902 -25.97 -15.16 20.04
C PHE A 902 -25.21 -15.03 21.37
N GLY A 903 -24.90 -13.81 21.82
CA GLY A 903 -24.25 -13.52 23.09
C GLY A 903 -22.72 -13.41 22.99
N ASN A 904 -22.10 -12.89 24.06
CA ASN A 904 -20.64 -12.63 24.11
C ASN A 904 -19.76 -13.88 23.91
N GLU A 905 -20.26 -15.09 24.16
CA GLU A 905 -19.49 -16.33 23.95
C GLU A 905 -19.41 -16.76 22.47
N ALA A 906 -20.30 -16.26 21.61
CA ALA A 906 -20.40 -16.73 20.24
C ALA A 906 -19.12 -16.49 19.41
N PRO A 907 -18.51 -15.28 19.42
CA PRO A 907 -17.24 -15.08 18.73
C PRO A 907 -16.11 -15.98 19.26
N LEU A 908 -16.09 -16.24 20.58
CA LEU A 908 -15.07 -17.06 21.23
C LEU A 908 -15.13 -18.52 20.79
N LYS A 909 -16.34 -19.09 20.69
CA LYS A 909 -16.54 -20.47 20.22
C LYS A 909 -16.11 -20.65 18.76
N LEU A 910 -16.40 -19.66 17.92
CA LEU A 910 -15.92 -19.65 16.54
C LEU A 910 -14.39 -19.59 16.49
N MET A 911 -13.75 -18.70 17.26
CA MET A 911 -12.29 -18.64 17.37
C MET A 911 -11.68 -19.98 17.81
N ASP A 912 -12.30 -20.69 18.75
CA ASP A 912 -11.84 -22.00 19.22
C ASP A 912 -12.00 -23.10 18.15
N ALA A 913 -13.04 -23.00 17.31
CA ALA A 913 -13.24 -23.88 16.15
C ALA A 913 -12.19 -23.59 15.06
N TYR A 914 -11.93 -22.33 14.74
CA TYR A 914 -10.88 -21.92 13.80
C TYR A 914 -9.48 -22.34 14.28
N ALA A 915 -9.21 -22.26 15.58
CA ALA A 915 -7.96 -22.75 16.17
C ALA A 915 -7.71 -24.26 15.93
N GLN A 916 -8.77 -25.03 15.68
CA GLN A 916 -8.75 -26.45 15.33
C GLN A 916 -8.66 -26.69 13.82
N GLY A 917 -8.68 -25.64 12.99
CA GLY A 917 -8.64 -25.73 11.52
C GLY A 917 -9.99 -25.98 10.85
N ARG A 918 -11.11 -25.80 11.57
CA ARG A 918 -12.46 -25.94 10.97
C ARG A 918 -12.79 -24.72 10.11
N SER A 919 -13.46 -24.92 8.98
CA SER A 919 -13.89 -23.84 8.08
C SER A 919 -15.11 -23.09 8.64
N GLU A 920 -15.46 -21.94 8.06
CA GLU A 920 -16.68 -21.20 8.43
C GLU A 920 -17.96 -22.04 8.28
N ASP A 921 -18.05 -22.81 7.18
CA ASP A 921 -19.20 -23.68 6.90
C ASP A 921 -19.33 -24.86 7.88
N GLU A 922 -18.26 -25.22 8.58
CA GLU A 922 -18.29 -26.19 9.67
C GLU A 922 -18.52 -25.52 11.04
N ALA A 923 -17.86 -24.38 11.29
CA ALA A 923 -17.85 -23.69 12.57
C ALA A 923 -19.20 -23.01 12.87
N MET A 924 -19.82 -22.32 11.91
CA MET A 924 -21.07 -21.60 12.15
C MET A 924 -22.23 -22.55 12.52
N PRO A 925 -22.50 -23.66 11.79
CA PRO A 925 -23.56 -24.57 12.18
C PRO A 925 -23.30 -25.26 13.53
N SER A 926 -22.05 -25.61 13.82
CA SER A 926 -21.71 -26.33 15.04
C SER A 926 -21.74 -25.45 16.29
N GLU A 927 -21.28 -24.20 16.18
CA GLU A 927 -21.12 -23.31 17.33
C GLU A 927 -22.28 -22.29 17.48
N LEU A 928 -22.87 -21.81 16.38
CA LEU A 928 -23.99 -20.86 16.40
C LEU A 928 -25.37 -21.53 16.17
N GLY A 929 -25.39 -22.75 15.64
CA GLY A 929 -26.63 -23.46 15.32
C GLY A 929 -27.33 -22.96 14.05
N VAL A 930 -26.65 -22.17 13.22
CA VAL A 930 -27.17 -21.63 11.94
C VAL A 930 -26.13 -21.80 10.84
N ALA A 931 -26.57 -22.00 9.60
CA ALA A 931 -25.69 -22.00 8.44
C ALA A 931 -25.28 -20.57 8.05
N SER A 932 -24.16 -20.43 7.31
CA SER A 932 -23.61 -19.16 6.84
C SER A 932 -24.64 -18.32 6.07
N GLU A 933 -25.44 -18.95 5.21
CA GLU A 933 -26.48 -18.28 4.41
C GLU A 933 -27.63 -17.80 5.29
N GLN A 934 -28.06 -18.64 6.24
CA GLN A 934 -29.12 -18.26 7.18
C GLN A 934 -28.68 -17.12 8.10
N PHE A 935 -27.42 -17.11 8.55
CA PHE A 935 -26.86 -16.01 9.32
C PHE A 935 -26.92 -14.70 8.53
N LEU A 936 -26.54 -14.71 7.26
CA LEU A 936 -26.55 -13.51 6.41
C LEU A 936 -27.99 -13.00 6.17
N ASP A 937 -28.95 -13.89 5.97
CA ASP A 937 -30.35 -13.51 5.79
C ASP A 937 -30.94 -12.88 7.06
N GLU A 938 -30.73 -13.48 8.23
CA GLU A 938 -31.16 -12.90 9.51
C GLU A 938 -30.41 -11.59 9.83
N PHE A 939 -29.14 -11.49 9.45
CA PHE A 939 -28.34 -10.27 9.58
C PHE A 939 -28.90 -9.12 8.73
N LYS A 940 -29.30 -9.37 7.48
CA LYS A 940 -29.87 -8.34 6.59
C LYS A 940 -31.13 -7.70 7.18
N GLU A 941 -31.99 -8.51 7.80
CA GLU A 941 -33.19 -8.00 8.48
C GLU A 941 -32.82 -7.08 9.65
N TRP A 942 -31.89 -7.49 10.51
CA TRP A 942 -31.41 -6.68 11.64
C TRP A 942 -30.64 -5.43 11.19
N ALA A 943 -29.84 -5.53 10.13
CA ALA A 943 -29.09 -4.41 9.57
C ALA A 943 -30.05 -3.33 9.05
N MET A 944 -31.19 -3.71 8.46
CA MET A 944 -32.23 -2.76 8.06
C MET A 944 -32.83 -2.00 9.26
N GLU A 945 -32.96 -2.65 10.43
CA GLU A 945 -33.39 -1.95 11.66
C GLU A 945 -32.38 -0.86 12.07
N LYS A 946 -31.07 -1.12 11.90
CA LYS A 946 -30.02 -0.12 12.16
C LYS A 946 -30.09 1.04 11.15
N VAL A 947 -30.32 0.75 9.86
CA VAL A 947 -30.52 1.78 8.82
C VAL A 947 -31.70 2.69 9.13
N VAL A 948 -32.81 2.13 9.61
CA VAL A 948 -33.95 2.91 10.09
C VAL A 948 -33.58 3.75 11.31
N ALA A 949 -32.85 3.19 12.28
CA ALA A 949 -32.40 3.92 13.47
C ALA A 949 -31.42 5.06 13.17
N TRP A 950 -30.62 4.95 12.09
CA TRP A 950 -29.75 6.03 11.60
C TRP A 950 -30.51 7.13 10.86
N GLY A 951 -31.80 6.95 10.59
CA GLY A 951 -32.62 7.89 9.82
C GLY A 951 -32.38 7.83 8.31
N LEU A 952 -31.63 6.83 7.83
CA LEU A 952 -31.15 6.72 6.44
C LEU A 952 -32.01 5.83 5.54
N SER A 953 -33.10 5.25 6.06
CA SER A 953 -34.02 4.44 5.26
C SER A 953 -34.69 5.24 4.14
N ASP A 954 -34.88 4.62 2.97
CA ASP A 954 -35.62 5.18 1.84
C ASP A 954 -37.08 5.54 2.17
N ASP A 955 -37.63 5.01 3.25
CA ASP A 955 -38.98 5.36 3.70
C ASP A 955 -39.01 6.71 4.47
N ASN A 956 -37.86 7.26 4.84
CA ASN A 956 -37.75 8.54 5.55
C ASN A 956 -37.71 9.73 4.58
N GLU A 957 -38.82 9.96 3.87
CA GLU A 957 -38.94 11.07 2.90
C GLU A 957 -38.73 12.46 3.53
N GLU A 958 -39.13 12.64 4.80
CA GLU A 958 -39.02 13.91 5.52
C GLU A 958 -37.55 14.28 5.77
N ALA A 959 -36.75 13.36 6.32
CA ALA A 959 -35.32 13.60 6.54
C ALA A 959 -34.57 13.89 5.23
N ARG A 960 -34.82 13.11 4.17
CA ARG A 960 -34.20 13.34 2.85
C ARG A 960 -34.58 14.70 2.27
N SER A 961 -35.81 15.15 2.45
CA SER A 961 -36.27 16.46 1.95
C SER A 961 -35.63 17.61 2.72
N VAL A 962 -35.50 17.49 4.05
CA VAL A 962 -34.83 18.49 4.89
C VAL A 962 -33.34 18.58 4.53
N GLU A 963 -32.63 17.45 4.48
CA GLU A 963 -31.22 17.40 4.10
C GLU A 963 -31.01 17.98 2.69
N ALA A 964 -31.76 17.53 1.68
CA ALA A 964 -31.62 18.03 0.32
C ALA A 964 -31.95 19.53 0.20
N GLY A 965 -32.93 20.02 0.96
CA GLY A 965 -33.28 21.43 1.00
C GLY A 965 -32.18 22.30 1.59
N ILE A 966 -31.59 21.88 2.71
CA ILE A 966 -30.47 22.58 3.36
C ILE A 966 -29.24 22.57 2.44
N ARG A 967 -28.86 21.40 1.91
CA ARG A 967 -27.74 21.29 0.96
C ARG A 967 -27.95 22.16 -0.27
N LEU A 968 -29.16 22.18 -0.84
CA LEU A 968 -29.47 23.04 -1.97
C LEU A 968 -29.28 24.53 -1.62
N LEU A 969 -29.81 24.98 -0.48
CA LEU A 969 -29.63 26.37 -0.03
C LEU A 969 -28.15 26.73 0.13
N MET A 970 -27.34 25.80 0.66
CA MET A 970 -25.90 25.98 0.79
C MET A 970 -25.21 26.07 -0.58
N THR A 971 -25.55 25.19 -1.52
CA THR A 971 -24.98 25.19 -2.87
C THR A 971 -25.45 26.36 -3.74
N THR A 972 -26.60 26.97 -3.44
CA THR A 972 -27.10 28.15 -4.17
C THR A 972 -26.66 29.48 -3.55
N GLY A 973 -25.88 29.45 -2.47
CA GLY A 973 -25.47 30.64 -1.69
C GLY A 973 -26.65 31.35 -0.99
N GLU A 974 -27.79 30.68 -0.85
CA GLU A 974 -28.99 31.21 -0.17
C GLU A 974 -29.01 30.84 1.32
N TRP A 975 -28.01 30.12 1.80
CA TRP A 975 -27.86 29.73 3.20
C TRP A 975 -27.21 30.84 4.03
N GLU A 976 -27.94 31.35 5.02
CA GLU A 976 -27.42 32.29 6.01
C GLU A 976 -27.48 31.67 7.41
N MET A 977 -26.35 31.70 8.14
CA MET A 977 -26.30 31.14 9.48
C MET A 977 -26.89 32.10 10.53
N ASN A 978 -28.09 31.79 10.99
CA ASN A 978 -28.86 32.51 12.02
C ASN A 978 -29.63 31.55 12.95
N GLU A 979 -30.42 32.09 13.89
CA GLU A 979 -31.19 31.28 14.86
C GLU A 979 -32.18 30.30 14.18
N GLU A 980 -32.87 30.73 13.11
CA GLU A 980 -33.81 29.87 12.37
C GLU A 980 -33.09 28.73 11.64
N SER A 981 -31.96 29.03 10.99
CA SER A 981 -31.13 28.01 10.33
C SER A 981 -30.50 27.04 11.34
N ALA A 982 -30.16 27.50 12.56
CA ALA A 982 -29.67 26.64 13.63
C ALA A 982 -30.76 25.68 14.13
N GLU A 983 -32.01 26.13 14.23
CA GLU A 983 -33.14 25.24 14.53
C GLU A 983 -33.34 24.17 13.45
N LEU A 984 -33.19 24.54 12.16
CA LEU A 984 -33.27 23.58 11.05
C LEU A 984 -32.14 22.55 11.08
N LEU A 985 -30.90 22.96 11.41
CA LEU A 985 -29.78 22.03 11.56
C LEU A 985 -29.98 21.09 12.76
N GLN A 986 -30.60 21.55 13.85
CA GLN A 986 -30.98 20.68 14.97
C GLN A 986 -32.06 19.67 14.58
N GLU A 987 -33.05 20.10 13.79
CA GLU A 987 -34.07 19.21 13.24
C GLU A 987 -33.43 18.15 12.34
N TRP A 988 -32.51 18.54 11.46
CA TRP A 988 -31.75 17.61 10.63
C TRP A 988 -30.94 16.61 11.47
N ALA A 989 -30.16 17.08 12.45
CA ALA A 989 -29.42 16.20 13.36
C ALA A 989 -30.34 15.23 14.14
N GLY A 990 -31.55 15.66 14.50
CA GLY A 990 -32.54 14.79 15.14
C GLY A 990 -33.15 13.75 14.20
N MET A 991 -33.33 14.07 12.93
CA MET A 991 -33.88 13.17 11.90
C MET A 991 -32.86 12.17 11.37
N VAL A 992 -31.59 12.58 11.28
CA VAL A 992 -30.46 11.75 10.85
C VAL A 992 -29.38 11.81 11.94
N PRO A 993 -29.51 11.02 13.03
CA PRO A 993 -28.62 11.10 14.20
C PRO A 993 -27.14 10.81 13.93
N VAL A 994 -26.82 10.29 12.74
CA VAL A 994 -25.44 10.00 12.31
C VAL A 994 -24.84 11.13 11.47
N ALA A 995 -25.61 12.17 11.11
CA ALA A 995 -25.13 13.26 10.26
C ALA A 995 -24.14 14.17 11.01
N GLU A 996 -22.94 14.33 10.49
CA GLU A 996 -21.85 15.11 11.09
C GLU A 996 -21.88 16.58 10.68
N GLU A 997 -22.30 16.87 9.45
CA GLU A 997 -22.38 18.23 8.92
C GLU A 997 -23.24 19.20 9.75
N PRO A 998 -24.47 18.84 10.19
CA PRO A 998 -25.23 19.73 11.07
C PRO A 998 -24.52 20.00 12.40
N HIS A 999 -23.83 19.00 12.96
CA HIS A 999 -23.04 19.18 14.18
C HIS A 999 -21.85 20.13 13.95
N ARG A 1000 -21.16 20.04 12.81
CA ARG A 1000 -20.04 20.93 12.47
C ARG A 1000 -20.49 22.38 12.35
N LEU A 1001 -21.58 22.62 11.63
CA LEU A 1001 -22.14 23.97 11.44
C LEU A 1001 -22.67 24.55 12.76
N LEU A 1002 -23.38 23.75 13.57
CA LEU A 1002 -23.88 24.17 14.87
C LEU A 1002 -22.75 24.46 15.86
N ALA A 1003 -21.70 23.63 15.89
CA ALA A 1003 -20.53 23.89 16.73
C ALA A 1003 -19.88 25.23 16.38
N ARG A 1004 -19.62 25.49 15.09
CA ARG A 1004 -19.05 26.77 14.61
C ARG A 1004 -19.93 27.96 15.00
N TYR A 1005 -21.24 27.85 14.74
CA TYR A 1005 -22.18 28.93 15.06
C TYR A 1005 -22.23 29.26 16.54
N TYR A 1006 -22.32 28.24 17.41
CA TYR A 1006 -22.40 28.45 18.85
C TYR A 1006 -21.09 28.98 19.44
N LEU A 1007 -19.93 28.53 18.94
CA LEU A 1007 -18.63 29.05 19.37
C LEU A 1007 -18.47 30.55 19.06
N ASN A 1008 -19.07 31.02 17.95
CA ASN A 1008 -19.00 32.41 17.52
C ASN A 1008 -20.02 33.34 18.21
N GLN A 1009 -20.84 32.84 19.15
CA GLN A 1009 -21.78 33.68 19.90
C GLN A 1009 -21.10 34.40 21.05
N ASP A 1010 -21.52 35.64 21.34
CA ASP A 1010 -21.07 36.40 22.53
C ASP A 1010 -21.69 35.88 23.85
N ASP A 1011 -22.81 35.17 23.76
CA ASP A 1011 -23.53 34.64 24.93
C ASP A 1011 -22.92 33.32 25.42
N ALA A 1012 -22.45 33.30 26.67
CA ALA A 1012 -21.83 32.12 27.27
C ALA A 1012 -22.78 30.90 27.36
N GLY A 1013 -24.09 31.11 27.43
CA GLY A 1013 -25.09 30.04 27.43
C GLY A 1013 -25.29 29.43 26.03
N LEU A 1014 -25.21 30.25 24.98
CA LEU A 1014 -25.19 29.76 23.59
C LEU A 1014 -23.88 29.05 23.27
N GLN A 1015 -22.72 29.59 23.68
CA GLN A 1015 -21.43 28.90 23.54
C GLN A 1015 -21.43 27.52 24.21
N ALA A 1016 -22.11 27.37 25.35
CA ALA A 1016 -22.21 26.09 26.03
C ALA A 1016 -22.89 25.00 25.19
N LYS A 1017 -23.78 25.37 24.27
CA LYS A 1017 -24.44 24.43 23.33
C LYS A 1017 -23.46 23.81 22.32
N ALA A 1018 -22.33 24.46 22.04
CA ALA A 1018 -21.30 23.90 21.16
C ALA A 1018 -20.72 22.58 21.71
N THR A 1019 -20.70 22.41 23.04
CA THR A 1019 -20.12 21.25 23.73
C THR A 1019 -20.71 19.93 23.25
N GLU A 1020 -22.05 19.84 23.13
CA GLU A 1020 -22.73 18.63 22.67
C GLU A 1020 -22.33 18.25 21.24
N HIS A 1021 -22.23 19.24 20.35
CA HIS A 1021 -21.85 19.01 18.97
C HIS A 1021 -20.36 18.66 18.83
N LEU A 1022 -19.49 19.30 19.61
CA LEU A 1022 -18.06 19.00 19.64
C LEU A 1022 -17.80 17.59 20.20
N GLU A 1023 -18.52 17.16 21.24
CA GLU A 1023 -18.43 15.78 21.78
C GLU A 1023 -18.83 14.74 20.72
N PHE A 1024 -19.88 15.02 19.96
CA PHE A 1024 -20.32 14.16 18.87
C PHE A 1024 -19.24 14.00 17.78
N LEU A 1025 -18.59 15.10 17.40
CA LEU A 1025 -17.53 15.13 16.38
C LEU A 1025 -16.22 14.51 16.89
N ASP A 1026 -15.79 14.85 18.11
CA ASP A 1026 -14.56 14.31 18.74
C ASP A 1026 -14.59 12.79 18.91
N ALA A 1027 -15.76 12.24 19.25
CA ALA A 1027 -15.92 10.79 19.39
C ALA A 1027 -15.64 10.02 18.09
N ARG A 1028 -15.77 10.66 16.92
CA ARG A 1028 -15.53 10.09 15.59
C ARG A 1028 -14.23 10.55 14.95
N ALA A 1029 -13.64 11.63 15.45
CA ALA A 1029 -12.44 12.22 14.89
C ALA A 1029 -11.22 11.29 15.00
N GLN A 1030 -10.58 11.02 13.87
CA GLN A 1030 -9.37 10.19 13.81
C GLN A 1030 -8.12 11.02 13.48
N TYR A 1031 -8.24 12.01 12.60
CA TYR A 1031 -7.10 12.75 12.04
C TYR A 1031 -7.00 14.20 12.51
N THR A 1032 -7.99 14.71 13.26
CA THR A 1032 -8.00 16.11 13.71
C THR A 1032 -8.06 16.22 15.23
N PRO A 1033 -7.06 16.87 15.87
CA PRO A 1033 -7.06 17.12 17.32
C PRO A 1033 -8.03 18.25 17.71
N ALA A 1034 -8.58 18.96 16.73
CA ALA A 1034 -9.12 20.29 16.96
C ALA A 1034 -10.45 20.29 17.74
N TYR A 1035 -11.31 19.27 17.55
CA TYR A 1035 -12.53 19.14 18.36
C TYR A 1035 -12.21 18.86 19.83
N ALA A 1036 -11.28 17.93 20.10
CA ALA A 1036 -10.76 17.66 21.44
C ALA A 1036 -10.10 18.89 22.08
N ALA A 1037 -9.32 19.64 21.31
CA ALA A 1037 -8.67 20.86 21.79
C ALA A 1037 -9.70 21.94 22.17
N ALA A 1038 -10.73 22.14 21.34
CA ALA A 1038 -11.83 23.05 21.63
C ALA A 1038 -12.58 22.63 22.91
N LEU A 1039 -12.91 21.34 23.06
CA LEU A 1039 -13.53 20.80 24.29
C LEU A 1039 -12.64 21.00 25.52
N GLY A 1040 -11.32 20.78 25.40
CA GLY A 1040 -10.36 21.00 26.47
C GLY A 1040 -10.38 22.45 26.99
N LYS A 1041 -10.40 23.43 26.07
CA LYS A 1041 -10.54 24.85 26.42
C LYS A 1041 -11.89 25.14 27.08
N ARG A 1042 -12.98 24.63 26.52
CA ARG A 1042 -14.35 24.86 27.01
C ARG A 1042 -14.60 24.31 28.40
N TYR A 1043 -14.20 23.07 28.67
CA TYR A 1043 -14.32 22.49 30.00
C TYR A 1043 -13.42 23.20 31.01
N ALA A 1044 -12.27 23.75 30.59
CA ALA A 1044 -11.43 24.55 31.47
C ALA A 1044 -12.13 25.87 31.87
N GLU A 1045 -12.81 26.52 30.92
CA GLU A 1045 -13.59 27.74 31.13
C GLU A 1045 -14.84 27.52 31.99
N SER A 1046 -15.52 26.37 31.84
CA SER A 1046 -16.68 25.99 32.67
C SER A 1046 -16.27 25.53 34.09
N GLY A 1047 -14.98 25.29 34.33
CA GLY A 1047 -14.44 24.81 35.59
C GLY A 1047 -14.46 23.29 35.77
N GLU A 1048 -14.78 22.54 34.72
CA GLU A 1048 -14.80 21.07 34.65
C GLU A 1048 -13.39 20.51 34.38
N LYS A 1049 -12.50 20.75 35.35
CA LYS A 1049 -11.04 20.52 35.22
C LYS A 1049 -10.64 19.11 34.77
N GLU A 1050 -11.39 18.09 35.18
CA GLU A 1050 -11.06 16.70 34.82
C GLU A 1050 -11.40 16.41 33.35
N LEU A 1051 -12.59 16.84 32.89
CA LEU A 1051 -12.99 16.69 31.49
C LEU A 1051 -12.10 17.51 30.57
N ALA A 1052 -11.72 18.72 30.99
CA ALA A 1052 -10.75 19.54 30.28
C ALA A 1052 -9.44 18.79 30.03
N PHE A 1053 -8.93 18.11 31.07
CA PHE A 1053 -7.69 17.35 30.97
C PHE A 1053 -7.85 16.13 30.07
N ILE A 1054 -8.94 15.37 30.19
CA ILE A 1054 -9.23 14.22 29.33
C ILE A 1054 -9.24 14.63 27.85
N LYS A 1055 -9.86 15.77 27.53
CA LYS A 1055 -9.95 16.28 26.16
C LYS A 1055 -8.65 16.90 25.65
N ALA A 1056 -7.86 17.54 26.50
CA ALA A 1056 -6.51 17.96 26.13
C ALA A 1056 -5.59 16.75 25.85
N GLU A 1057 -5.68 15.68 26.67
CA GLU A 1057 -4.97 14.42 26.43
C GLU A 1057 -5.41 13.73 25.14
N ARG A 1058 -6.69 13.85 24.79
CA ARG A 1058 -7.26 13.33 23.54
C ARG A 1058 -6.68 14.07 22.33
N ALA A 1059 -6.56 15.40 22.39
CA ALA A 1059 -5.92 16.18 21.33
C ALA A 1059 -4.44 15.78 21.16
N VAL A 1060 -3.71 15.61 22.27
CA VAL A 1060 -2.32 15.12 22.27
C VAL A 1060 -2.22 13.69 21.74
N SER A 1061 -3.23 12.83 21.92
CA SER A 1061 -3.19 11.47 21.36
C SER A 1061 -3.35 11.43 19.84
N ILE A 1062 -3.90 12.48 19.23
CA ILE A 1062 -3.99 12.60 17.77
C ILE A 1062 -2.71 13.25 17.22
N ALA A 1063 -2.24 14.32 17.88
CA ALA A 1063 -1.08 15.09 17.45
C ALA A 1063 -0.01 15.15 18.56
N PRO A 1064 0.71 14.05 18.86
CA PRO A 1064 1.60 13.97 20.02
C PRO A 1064 2.88 14.81 19.88
N TYR A 1065 3.23 15.22 18.66
CA TYR A 1065 4.38 16.07 18.36
C TYR A 1065 4.00 17.53 18.09
N ASP A 1066 2.72 17.89 18.19
CA ASP A 1066 2.25 19.27 18.00
C ASP A 1066 2.46 20.09 19.29
N ALA A 1067 3.19 21.20 19.16
CA ALA A 1067 3.54 22.03 20.30
C ALA A 1067 2.31 22.71 20.92
N ASP A 1068 1.33 23.12 20.12
CA ASP A 1068 0.13 23.79 20.61
C ASP A 1068 -0.77 22.86 21.44
N GLN A 1069 -0.91 21.61 21.02
CA GLN A 1069 -1.62 20.59 21.80
C GLN A 1069 -0.90 20.31 23.12
N ARG A 1070 0.43 20.22 23.11
CA ARG A 1070 1.23 20.01 24.33
C ARG A 1070 1.14 21.20 25.29
N GLU A 1071 1.13 22.43 24.78
CA GLU A 1071 0.94 23.65 25.57
C GLU A 1071 -0.46 23.71 26.21
N LEU A 1072 -1.51 23.36 25.45
CA LEU A 1072 -2.87 23.26 25.96
C LEU A 1072 -2.95 22.22 27.09
N ALA A 1073 -2.41 21.02 26.88
CA ALA A 1073 -2.41 19.95 27.87
C ALA A 1073 -1.62 20.33 29.14
N ALA A 1074 -0.43 20.94 28.99
CA ALA A 1074 0.35 21.44 30.12
C ALA A 1074 -0.43 22.48 30.93
N ARG A 1075 -1.07 23.44 30.26
CA ARG A 1075 -1.87 24.49 30.92
C ARG A 1075 -3.06 23.90 31.68
N VAL A 1076 -3.80 23.01 31.05
CA VAL A 1076 -4.97 22.37 31.66
C VAL A 1076 -4.55 21.50 32.84
N ALA A 1077 -3.47 20.73 32.72
CA ALA A 1077 -2.91 19.94 33.81
C ALA A 1077 -2.53 20.80 35.02
N LEU A 1078 -1.90 21.96 34.80
CA LEU A 1078 -1.57 22.91 35.88
C LEU A 1078 -2.83 23.46 36.58
N VAL A 1079 -3.87 23.83 35.83
CA VAL A 1079 -5.15 24.30 36.39
C VAL A 1079 -5.88 23.19 37.16
N ALA A 1080 -5.75 21.94 36.70
CA ALA A 1080 -6.25 20.75 37.35
C ALA A 1080 -5.42 20.30 38.57
N GLY A 1081 -4.23 20.87 38.79
CA GLY A 1081 -3.31 20.48 39.87
C GLY A 1081 -2.58 19.16 39.62
N LYS A 1082 -2.58 18.70 38.37
CA LYS A 1082 -1.92 17.49 37.85
C LYS A 1082 -0.47 17.82 37.46
N TYR A 1083 0.36 18.10 38.46
CA TYR A 1083 1.71 18.61 38.22
C TYR A 1083 2.64 17.63 37.49
N THR A 1084 2.50 16.32 37.72
CA THR A 1084 3.29 15.29 37.03
C THR A 1084 2.93 15.21 35.54
N ASP A 1085 1.64 15.33 35.19
CA ASP A 1085 1.21 15.40 33.80
C ASP A 1085 1.71 16.70 33.12
N ALA A 1086 1.64 17.83 33.84
CA ALA A 1086 2.20 19.09 33.36
C ALA A 1086 3.72 19.00 33.11
N GLU A 1087 4.47 18.36 34.01
CA GLU A 1087 5.90 18.11 33.84
C GLU A 1087 6.16 17.29 32.56
N ARG A 1088 5.39 16.22 32.34
CA ARG A 1088 5.50 15.37 31.14
C ARG A 1088 5.31 16.16 29.83
N HIS A 1089 4.28 17.00 29.75
CA HIS A 1089 4.06 17.81 28.54
C HIS A 1089 5.13 18.89 28.34
N LEU A 1090 5.61 19.49 29.42
CA LEU A 1090 6.70 20.47 29.34
C LEU A 1090 8.02 19.81 28.94
N ASP A 1091 8.33 18.60 29.42
CA ASP A 1091 9.48 17.81 28.96
C ASP A 1091 9.38 17.52 27.47
N ALA A 1092 8.22 17.07 26.99
CA ALA A 1092 7.96 16.86 25.57
C ALA A 1092 8.19 18.15 24.74
N LEU A 1093 7.71 19.31 25.21
CA LEU A 1093 7.94 20.60 24.56
C LEU A 1093 9.42 20.96 24.47
N THR A 1094 10.25 20.60 25.47
CA THR A 1094 11.71 20.84 25.38
C THR A 1094 12.40 20.00 24.31
N LYS A 1095 11.78 18.90 23.87
CA LYS A 1095 12.27 18.02 22.81
C LYS A 1095 11.69 18.39 21.45
N ILE A 1096 10.43 18.84 21.40
CA ILE A 1096 9.74 19.29 20.18
C ILE A 1096 10.27 20.66 19.72
N GLU A 1097 10.39 21.62 20.64
CA GLU A 1097 10.89 22.98 20.38
C GLU A 1097 12.15 23.27 21.22
N PRO A 1098 13.29 22.60 20.95
CA PRO A 1098 14.50 22.69 21.79
C PRO A 1098 15.11 24.09 21.88
N ASP A 1099 14.85 24.92 20.86
CA ASP A 1099 15.36 26.29 20.73
C ASP A 1099 14.53 27.34 21.48
N ARG A 1100 13.42 26.94 22.12
CA ARG A 1100 12.62 27.83 22.98
C ARG A 1100 13.02 27.69 24.45
N PRO A 1101 13.80 28.63 25.02
CA PRO A 1101 14.31 28.50 26.40
C PRO A 1101 13.21 28.47 27.46
N MET A 1102 12.08 29.11 27.15
CA MET A 1102 10.93 29.22 28.04
C MET A 1102 10.37 27.85 28.46
N HIS A 1103 10.45 26.82 27.61
CA HIS A 1103 9.97 25.47 27.96
C HIS A 1103 10.78 24.87 29.10
N LYS A 1104 12.11 25.03 29.07
CA LYS A 1104 13.02 24.58 30.13
C LYS A 1104 12.76 25.33 31.44
N GLU A 1105 12.60 26.65 31.38
CA GLU A 1105 12.28 27.46 32.58
C GLU A 1105 10.95 27.03 33.22
N ARG A 1106 9.92 26.77 32.40
CA ARG A 1106 8.63 26.28 32.87
C ARG A 1106 8.73 24.88 33.47
N LEU A 1107 9.48 23.98 32.84
CA LEU A 1107 9.71 22.62 33.33
C LEU A 1107 10.39 22.63 34.71
N GLU A 1108 11.48 23.39 34.85
CA GLU A 1108 12.19 23.56 36.12
C GLU A 1108 11.24 24.10 37.21
N ARG A 1109 10.38 25.07 36.86
CA ARG A 1109 9.42 25.65 37.79
C ARG A 1109 8.36 24.64 38.25
N VAL A 1110 7.88 23.78 37.36
CA VAL A 1110 6.93 22.71 37.73
C VAL A 1110 7.59 21.66 38.61
N GLN A 1111 8.84 21.31 38.33
CA GLN A 1111 9.63 20.38 39.16
C GLN A 1111 9.83 20.92 40.58
N GLU A 1112 10.10 22.22 40.73
CA GLU A 1112 10.15 22.88 42.04
C GLU A 1112 8.81 22.79 42.79
N LEU A 1113 7.69 22.97 42.08
CA LEU A 1113 6.35 22.85 42.68
C LEU A 1113 6.06 21.42 43.14
N ILE A 1114 6.46 20.41 42.37
CA ILE A 1114 6.34 18.99 42.74
C ILE A 1114 7.18 18.71 43.98
N ALA A 1115 8.44 19.13 43.98
CA ALA A 1115 9.35 18.95 45.12
C ALA A 1115 8.85 19.66 46.39
N ALA A 1116 8.27 20.85 46.27
CA ALA A 1116 7.69 21.59 47.38
C ALA A 1116 6.41 20.95 47.94
N LYS A 1117 5.66 20.18 47.14
CA LYS A 1117 4.46 19.44 47.58
C LYS A 1117 4.79 18.11 48.28
N ASN A 1118 5.92 17.51 47.91
CA ASN A 1118 6.39 16.24 48.48
C ASN A 1118 7.19 16.43 49.79
N ASN A 1119 7.61 17.66 50.09
CA ASN A 1119 8.20 18.09 51.37
C ASN A 1119 7.12 18.66 52.30
#